data_AF-A0A1S4GHH2-F1
#
_entry.id   AF-A0A1S4GHH2-F1
#
_cell.length_a   1.000
_cell.length_b   1.000
_cell.length_c   1.000
_cell.angle_alpha   90.00
_cell.angle_beta   90.00
_cell.angle_gamma   90.00
#
_symmetry.space_group_name_H-M   'P 1'
#
loop_
_entity.id
_entity.type
_entity.pdbx_description
1 polymer ?
#
loop_
_entity_poly.entity_id
_entity_poly.type
_entity_poly.pdbx_seq_one_letter_code
_entity_poly.pdbx_strand_id
1 'polypeptide(L)'
;MKLLLLAVVIHVLFLLSIFYIHFQSPILKGLPDGAEHDHPPADRLVLFVGDGLRAESFLRHDLNRTHFLRNTLLREGVFGISNTRVPTESRPGHAALLAGVYEDPSAVFRGWKENPVEFDSVLNRSSVSYCWGSPDIVHMFSRGATPGRVHVAAYDSNDESFAQSANTSLLDIWVFDRVREFLAGEQQTKGGVLSQKKVVLFLHLLGLDTAGHVHKPYSELFTENLITVDKGIESIVRLIERATKNDGRTAYIFTSDHGMTDQGSHGAGHPHETETPFLAWGAGFKHWKEAIPASDYSNALELDGKSIPVHHLNQADAAPLMAAVLGIAVPKNSLGKLPRSLLNVSEEYAAWAMRNNAEQLLSQYHHWQRESEGKMLQWLVSTKQTSLKVLIEALQSEIADADYRKDYTEVQSLTKMLIDTALNAIEYFQTYYKPHLYIALTLTMLGWLLLLAKETCTPTNTRIFALNRAVALTAVVVALTVTIFNIAQNTPTVVVLYFVLPVILWGYIGAHWRQYAPLLQGKAAMYSAGFIIAAEALVWAFMDRRLLAPLLWVHCLIVVKPLLDRKPSDANNRSMVRHWIAFNLLLSGFFLLPTIGRDSSNLYLLCISIFAWTAVNTMIVHRSKHTSLLKSIAVLVQLLQAANLLYLIFLIQASANVPQWCRSLCWVFSGLGLLAPYSTSTSVSDRMLALFSGLSGPYMMLSLSYEPLFLLCFCYTLYLWLNVENCMRNKRIALDSFHYCSSIQAEGSIDFKNTRLTFGFMLFLLVSFFGTGNLATVSSFDPNWVRCFVTTFSPFTMMALIVFKLLVPVLLLICVLKAMVIISSVPKTKMFTLTLMVCDWMCMNFFFLVKNKGSWMEIGSSISHFVILECTTIVVIMMYELARFVTDVTLTTSTPRTRPAQAYVISSQCLPYTNKERVE
;
A
#
# COMPACT_ATOMS: atom_id res chain seq x y z
N MET A 1 -17.82 -14.76 -24.96
CA MET A 1 -18.23 -15.22 -23.62
C MET A 1 -17.20 -16.18 -23.00
N LYS A 2 -16.79 -17.27 -23.67
CA LYS A 2 -15.80 -18.23 -23.12
C LYS A 2 -14.45 -17.61 -22.72
N LEU A 3 -13.84 -16.76 -23.56
CA LEU A 3 -12.56 -16.10 -23.27
C LEU A 3 -12.65 -15.11 -22.09
N LEU A 4 -13.78 -14.39 -21.97
CA LEU A 4 -13.99 -13.44 -20.87
C LEU A 4 -14.14 -14.17 -19.52
N LEU A 5 -14.91 -15.26 -19.50
CA LEU A 5 -15.05 -16.08 -18.28
C LEU A 5 -13.69 -16.67 -17.87
N LEU A 6 -12.91 -17.17 -18.84
CA LEU A 6 -11.56 -17.66 -18.58
C LEU A 6 -10.63 -16.57 -18.05
N ALA A 7 -10.69 -15.36 -18.63
CA ALA A 7 -9.92 -14.22 -18.15
C ALA A 7 -10.27 -13.92 -16.69
N VAL A 8 -11.55 -13.80 -16.34
CA VAL A 8 -11.99 -13.55 -14.95
C VAL A 8 -11.45 -14.62 -13.99
N VAL A 9 -11.55 -15.90 -14.36
CA VAL A 9 -11.03 -17.00 -13.51
C VAL A 9 -9.52 -16.89 -13.31
N ILE A 10 -8.75 -16.63 -14.36
CA ILE A 10 -7.29 -16.49 -14.27
C ILE A 10 -6.89 -15.28 -13.41
N HIS A 11 -7.56 -14.15 -13.55
CA HIS A 11 -7.25 -12.94 -12.78
C HIS A 11 -7.62 -13.10 -11.30
N VAL A 12 -8.72 -13.81 -10.98
CA VAL A 12 -9.03 -14.20 -9.59
C VAL A 12 -7.91 -15.08 -9.01
N LEU A 13 -7.37 -16.03 -9.80
CA LEU A 13 -6.24 -16.86 -9.36
C LEU A 13 -4.96 -16.04 -9.13
N PHE A 14 -4.68 -15.04 -9.97
CA PHE A 14 -3.57 -14.11 -9.76
C PHE A 14 -3.78 -13.25 -8.52
N LEU A 15 -4.98 -12.71 -8.31
CA LEU A 15 -5.33 -11.93 -7.12
C LEU A 15 -5.13 -12.73 -5.83
N LEU A 16 -5.61 -13.97 -5.77
CA LEU A 16 -5.47 -14.82 -4.59
C LEU A 16 -4.01 -15.24 -4.34
N SER A 17 -3.18 -15.25 -5.38
CA SER A 17 -1.80 -15.71 -5.27
C SER A 17 -0.94 -14.81 -4.39
N ILE A 18 -1.11 -13.48 -4.48
CA ILE A 18 -0.32 -12.53 -3.67
C ILE A 18 -0.61 -12.70 -2.19
N PHE A 19 -1.87 -12.95 -1.82
CA PHE A 19 -2.29 -13.20 -0.44
C PHE A 19 -1.67 -14.48 0.12
N TYR A 20 -1.68 -15.56 -0.67
CA TYR A 20 -1.07 -16.81 -0.27
C TYR A 20 0.46 -16.72 -0.14
N ILE A 21 1.13 -15.98 -1.02
CA ILE A 21 2.60 -15.88 -1.04
C ILE A 21 3.14 -14.95 0.06
N HIS A 22 2.42 -13.86 0.37
CA HIS A 22 2.96 -12.75 1.15
C HIS A 22 2.31 -12.53 2.52
N PHE A 23 1.06 -12.96 2.71
CA PHE A 23 0.23 -12.55 3.86
C PHE A 23 -0.20 -13.72 4.75
N GLN A 24 0.64 -14.75 4.85
CA GLN A 24 0.47 -15.84 5.82
C GLN A 24 0.98 -15.42 7.20
N SER A 25 0.30 -15.87 8.25
CA SER A 25 0.71 -15.59 9.63
C SER A 25 1.97 -16.38 9.99
N PRO A 26 2.99 -15.73 10.59
CA PRO A 26 4.18 -16.42 11.10
C PRO A 26 3.99 -16.99 12.51
N ILE A 27 2.87 -16.71 13.20
CA ILE A 27 2.65 -17.06 14.59
C ILE A 27 2.26 -18.55 14.73
N LEU A 28 3.10 -19.32 15.41
CA LEU A 28 2.88 -20.74 15.66
C LEU A 28 2.05 -20.99 16.91
N LYS A 29 1.22 -22.04 16.86
CA LYS A 29 0.42 -22.53 17.99
C LYS A 29 0.99 -23.84 18.53
N GLY A 30 0.78 -24.10 19.82
CA GLY A 30 1.16 -25.38 20.44
C GLY A 30 2.66 -25.58 20.64
N LEU A 31 3.46 -24.51 20.63
CA LEU A 31 4.87 -24.58 21.03
C LEU A 31 4.99 -24.89 22.53
N PRO A 32 6.03 -25.65 22.95
CA PRO A 32 6.29 -25.90 24.36
C PRO A 32 6.62 -24.61 25.10
N ASP A 33 6.42 -24.63 26.41
CA ASP A 33 6.92 -23.57 27.29
C ASP A 33 8.44 -23.74 27.45
N GLY A 34 9.19 -22.64 27.44
CA GLY A 34 10.63 -22.63 27.69
C GLY A 34 10.99 -22.89 29.15
N ALA A 35 12.29 -22.95 29.45
CA ALA A 35 12.77 -23.17 30.80
C ALA A 35 12.64 -21.90 31.67
N GLU A 36 12.49 -22.09 32.98
CA GLU A 36 12.50 -21.04 33.99
C GLU A 36 13.68 -21.25 34.96
N HIS A 37 14.04 -20.21 35.70
CA HIS A 37 15.09 -20.26 36.73
C HIS A 37 14.53 -19.84 38.09
N ASP A 38 14.93 -20.54 39.16
CA ASP A 38 14.42 -20.31 40.52
C ASP A 38 15.13 -19.16 41.25
N HIS A 39 16.35 -18.84 40.80
CA HIS A 39 17.20 -17.77 41.33
C HIS A 39 17.51 -16.71 40.27
N PRO A 40 16.50 -16.01 39.72
CA PRO A 40 16.73 -14.91 38.78
C PRO A 40 17.37 -13.70 39.47
N PRO A 41 17.97 -12.76 38.72
CA PRO A 41 18.53 -11.56 39.31
C PRO A 41 17.47 -10.61 39.87
N ALA A 42 16.24 -10.60 39.33
CA ALA A 42 15.13 -9.79 39.83
C ALA A 42 13.90 -10.65 40.19
N ASP A 43 13.15 -10.22 41.20
CA ASP A 43 11.83 -10.79 41.53
C ASP A 43 10.70 -10.02 40.84
N ARG A 44 10.94 -8.75 40.49
CA ARG A 44 9.96 -7.85 39.89
C ARG A 44 10.59 -7.05 38.75
N LEU A 45 9.80 -6.78 37.73
CA LEU A 45 10.14 -5.88 36.63
C LEU A 45 9.08 -4.79 36.51
N VAL A 46 9.54 -3.54 36.40
CA VAL A 46 8.67 -2.39 36.11
C VAL A 46 9.05 -1.86 34.73
N LEU A 47 8.09 -1.93 33.81
CA LEU A 47 8.23 -1.45 32.44
C LEU A 47 7.42 -0.15 32.28
N PHE A 48 8.11 0.94 31.99
CA PHE A 48 7.52 2.21 31.60
C PHE A 48 7.70 2.39 30.09
N VAL A 49 6.60 2.57 29.36
CA VAL A 49 6.62 2.88 27.92
C VAL A 49 6.00 4.26 27.71
N GLY A 50 6.82 5.24 27.34
CA GLY A 50 6.37 6.57 26.94
C GLY A 50 6.06 6.59 25.45
N ASP A 51 4.81 6.33 25.08
CA ASP A 51 4.35 6.16 23.70
C ASP A 51 4.78 7.35 22.82
N GLY A 52 5.28 7.07 21.61
CA GLY A 52 5.70 8.10 20.65
C GLY A 52 6.98 8.88 21.01
N LEU A 53 7.71 8.49 22.07
CA LEU A 53 8.97 9.15 22.45
C LEU A 53 10.15 8.69 21.59
N ARG A 54 10.57 9.55 20.66
CA ARG A 54 11.80 9.35 19.88
C ARG A 54 13.06 9.59 20.71
N ALA A 55 14.13 8.87 20.38
CA ALA A 55 15.40 8.95 21.10
C ALA A 55 16.02 10.36 21.10
N GLU A 56 15.93 11.08 19.97
CA GLU A 56 16.43 12.46 19.87
C GLU A 56 15.80 13.39 20.90
N SER A 57 14.46 13.35 21.04
CA SER A 57 13.74 14.19 22.00
C SER A 57 14.11 13.86 23.44
N PHE A 58 14.35 12.59 23.75
CA PHE A 58 14.81 12.16 25.07
C PHE A 58 16.22 12.69 25.39
N LEU A 59 17.14 12.59 24.43
CA LEU A 59 18.55 12.99 24.60
C LEU A 59 18.79 14.49 24.51
N ARG A 60 17.82 15.24 23.99
CA ARG A 60 17.93 16.68 23.75
C ARG A 60 18.29 17.44 25.02
N HIS A 61 19.10 18.50 24.86
CA HIS A 61 19.57 19.35 25.97
C HIS A 61 20.24 18.55 27.09
N ASP A 62 21.01 17.52 26.75
CA ASP A 62 21.76 16.70 27.71
C ASP A 62 20.86 16.09 28.79
N LEU A 63 19.63 15.71 28.42
CA LEU A 63 18.58 15.17 29.29
C LEU A 63 18.23 16.11 30.47
N ASN A 64 18.56 17.40 30.40
CA ASN A 64 18.34 18.34 31.52
C ASN A 64 16.86 18.57 31.85
N ARG A 65 15.94 18.05 31.03
CA ARG A 65 14.49 18.11 31.27
C ARG A 65 13.94 16.86 31.97
N THR A 66 14.70 15.77 32.00
CA THR A 66 14.33 14.52 32.67
C THR A 66 15.34 14.24 33.78
N HIS A 67 15.28 15.03 34.85
CA HIS A 67 16.30 15.02 35.90
C HIS A 67 16.42 13.65 36.58
N PHE A 68 15.31 12.96 36.82
CA PHE A 68 15.35 11.64 37.44
C PHE A 68 16.02 10.64 36.50
N LEU A 69 15.51 10.47 35.27
CA LEU A 69 16.05 9.51 34.30
C LEU A 69 17.52 9.81 33.94
N ARG A 70 17.89 11.10 33.83
CA ARG A 70 19.28 11.54 33.64
C ARG A 70 20.17 11.09 34.79
N ASN A 71 19.73 11.32 36.03
CA ASN A 71 20.49 10.93 37.22
C ASN A 71 20.61 9.41 37.35
N THR A 72 19.55 8.68 37.03
CA THR A 72 19.54 7.21 36.98
C THR A 72 20.57 6.71 35.97
N LEU A 73 20.56 7.22 34.74
CA LEU A 73 21.56 6.89 33.72
C LEU A 73 22.98 7.14 34.24
N LEU A 74 23.25 8.31 34.82
CA LEU A 74 24.60 8.66 35.27
C LEU A 74 25.11 7.84 36.46
N ARG A 75 24.22 7.34 37.31
CA ARG A 75 24.56 6.70 38.60
C ARG A 75 24.52 5.18 38.58
N GLU A 76 23.59 4.59 37.83
CA GLU A 76 23.30 3.15 37.94
C GLU A 76 22.72 2.51 36.67
N GLY A 77 22.41 3.30 35.63
CA GLY A 77 21.77 2.78 34.43
C GLY A 77 22.72 2.27 33.34
N VAL A 78 22.14 1.53 32.40
CA VAL A 78 22.69 1.23 31.07
C VAL A 78 21.75 1.79 30.01
N PHE A 79 22.32 2.35 28.95
CA PHE A 79 21.56 3.05 27.90
C PHE A 79 21.75 2.42 26.53
N GLY A 80 20.67 2.47 25.74
CA GLY A 80 20.70 2.08 24.35
C GLY A 80 19.63 2.78 23.51
N ILE A 81 19.73 2.54 22.21
CA ILE A 81 18.75 2.90 21.20
C ILE A 81 18.06 1.61 20.75
N SER A 82 16.76 1.55 21.02
CA SER A 82 15.89 0.48 20.53
C SER A 82 15.37 0.86 19.14
N ASN A 83 15.66 0.00 18.16
CA ASN A 83 15.17 0.15 16.79
C ASN A 83 13.86 -0.62 16.61
N THR A 84 12.75 0.12 16.46
CA THR A 84 11.46 -0.44 16.07
C THR A 84 11.42 -0.73 14.56
N ARG A 85 10.63 -1.73 14.16
CA ARG A 85 10.41 -2.05 12.74
C ARG A 85 9.17 -1.34 12.24
N VAL A 86 9.20 -1.00 10.95
CA VAL A 86 8.04 -0.46 10.25
C VAL A 86 6.98 -1.55 10.08
N PRO A 87 5.69 -1.31 10.37
CA PRO A 87 5.05 -0.03 10.73
C PRO A 87 5.35 0.44 12.16
N THR A 88 5.77 1.70 12.28
CA THR A 88 6.05 2.39 13.56
C THR A 88 4.75 2.91 14.18
N GLU A 89 3.89 1.96 14.53
CA GLU A 89 2.57 2.18 15.12
C GLU A 89 2.52 1.52 16.50
N SER A 90 1.69 2.03 17.41
CA SER A 90 1.76 1.64 18.81
C SER A 90 1.51 0.14 19.04
N ARG A 91 0.53 -0.45 18.36
CA ARG A 91 0.22 -1.89 18.48
C ARG A 91 1.39 -2.80 18.05
N PRO A 92 1.94 -2.67 16.82
CA PRO A 92 3.16 -3.39 16.42
C PRO A 92 4.35 -3.19 17.36
N GLY A 93 4.60 -1.96 17.83
CA GLY A 93 5.73 -1.65 18.71
C GLY A 93 5.63 -2.36 20.06
N HIS A 94 4.43 -2.37 20.66
CA HIS A 94 4.17 -3.10 21.90
C HIS A 94 4.25 -4.62 21.75
N ALA A 95 3.77 -5.17 20.64
CA ALA A 95 3.91 -6.60 20.35
C ALA A 95 5.40 -7.00 20.23
N ALA A 96 6.23 -6.16 19.61
CA ALA A 96 7.67 -6.38 19.56
C ALA A 96 8.30 -6.32 20.95
N LEU A 97 8.02 -5.27 21.74
CA LEU A 97 8.58 -5.11 23.08
C LEU A 97 8.25 -6.29 24.01
N LEU A 98 6.97 -6.67 24.11
CA LEU A 98 6.49 -7.60 25.14
C LEU A 98 6.46 -9.06 24.68
N ALA A 99 6.36 -9.33 23.38
CA ALA A 99 6.30 -10.70 22.84
C ALA A 99 7.46 -11.07 21.92
N GLY A 100 8.28 -10.10 21.50
CA GLY A 100 9.38 -10.35 20.57
C GLY A 100 8.90 -10.70 19.16
N VAL A 101 7.65 -10.39 18.82
CA VAL A 101 7.05 -10.65 17.49
C VAL A 101 6.84 -9.33 16.75
N TYR A 102 6.93 -9.36 15.43
CA TYR A 102 6.61 -8.21 14.59
C TYR A 102 5.19 -8.29 14.06
N GLU A 103 4.72 -7.22 13.44
CA GLU A 103 3.37 -7.14 12.85
C GLU A 103 3.07 -8.35 11.96
N ASP A 104 1.94 -9.00 12.21
CA ASP A 104 1.47 -10.13 11.44
C ASP A 104 0.94 -9.64 10.08
N PRO A 105 1.53 -10.06 8.94
CA PRO A 105 1.04 -9.66 7.62
C PRO A 105 -0.44 -9.98 7.39
N SER A 106 -0.97 -11.04 8.00
CA SER A 106 -2.37 -11.43 7.86
C SER A 106 -3.35 -10.43 8.49
N ALA A 107 -2.87 -9.46 9.29
CA ALA A 107 -3.68 -8.35 9.80
C ALA A 107 -4.29 -7.49 8.67
N VAL A 108 -3.77 -7.58 7.44
CA VAL A 108 -4.37 -6.98 6.24
C VAL A 108 -5.84 -7.39 6.06
N PHE A 109 -6.20 -8.63 6.40
CA PHE A 109 -7.57 -9.14 6.28
C PHE A 109 -8.53 -8.56 7.33
N ARG A 110 -7.99 -7.90 8.35
CA ARG A 110 -8.71 -7.17 9.40
C ARG A 110 -8.61 -5.66 9.23
N GLY A 111 -8.05 -5.20 8.11
CA GLY A 111 -7.82 -3.77 7.85
C GLY A 111 -6.87 -3.12 8.86
N TRP A 112 -5.92 -3.90 9.40
CA TRP A 112 -4.92 -3.46 10.40
C TRP A 112 -5.48 -3.04 11.77
N LYS A 113 -6.79 -3.23 12.00
CA LYS A 113 -7.47 -2.79 13.24
C LYS A 113 -7.28 -3.73 14.43
N GLU A 114 -7.02 -5.01 14.17
CA GLU A 114 -6.87 -6.01 15.22
C GLU A 114 -5.84 -7.07 14.81
N ASN A 115 -5.19 -7.67 15.80
CA ASN A 115 -4.36 -8.85 15.58
C ASN A 115 -5.25 -10.06 15.28
N PRO A 116 -5.08 -10.72 14.12
CA PRO A 116 -5.91 -11.86 13.75
C PRO A 116 -5.59 -13.12 14.55
N VAL A 117 -4.41 -13.18 15.19
CA VAL A 117 -3.91 -14.34 15.93
C VAL A 117 -3.40 -13.86 17.29
N GLU A 118 -3.82 -14.55 18.36
CA GLU A 118 -3.30 -14.36 19.71
C GLU A 118 -1.83 -14.81 19.78
N PHE A 119 -1.02 -14.10 20.56
CA PHE A 119 0.39 -14.41 20.75
C PHE A 119 0.77 -14.39 22.23
N ASP A 120 1.81 -15.16 22.55
CA ASP A 120 2.37 -15.26 23.89
C ASP A 120 3.34 -14.09 24.15
N SER A 121 3.37 -13.56 25.38
CA SER A 121 4.20 -12.42 25.79
C SER A 121 4.86 -12.66 27.14
N VAL A 122 5.80 -11.78 27.55
CA VAL A 122 6.41 -11.82 28.89
C VAL A 122 5.37 -11.68 30.00
N LEU A 123 4.24 -11.01 29.73
CA LEU A 123 3.11 -10.91 30.66
C LEU A 123 2.39 -12.25 30.84
N ASN A 124 2.35 -13.08 29.80
CA ASN A 124 1.78 -14.43 29.88
C ASN A 124 2.76 -15.42 30.54
N ARG A 125 4.06 -15.14 30.55
CA ARG A 125 5.12 -15.96 31.17
C ARG A 125 5.44 -15.56 32.62
N SER A 126 4.90 -14.43 33.08
CA SER A 126 5.03 -13.99 34.47
C SER A 126 4.18 -14.85 35.43
N SER A 127 4.43 -14.73 36.74
CA SER A 127 3.51 -15.27 37.75
C SER A 127 2.22 -14.45 37.80
N VAL A 128 2.37 -13.13 37.78
CA VAL A 128 1.30 -12.14 37.73
C VAL A 128 1.81 -10.84 37.09
N SER A 129 0.94 -10.19 36.33
CA SER A 129 1.19 -8.90 35.69
C SER A 129 0.06 -7.92 35.95
N TYR A 130 0.42 -6.66 36.21
CA TYR A 130 -0.53 -5.55 36.31
C TYR A 130 -0.21 -4.52 35.24
N CYS A 131 -1.20 -4.15 34.43
CA CYS A 131 -1.04 -3.30 33.27
C CYS A 131 -1.99 -2.10 33.36
N TRP A 132 -1.46 -0.90 33.14
CA TRP A 132 -2.22 0.36 33.16
C TRP A 132 -1.96 1.17 31.89
N GLY A 133 -3.02 1.70 31.27
CA GLY A 133 -2.91 2.63 30.13
C GLY A 133 -4.02 2.50 29.10
N SER A 134 -3.69 2.66 27.81
CA SER A 134 -4.67 2.72 26.72
C SER A 134 -5.38 1.39 26.53
N PRO A 135 -6.73 1.36 26.44
CA PRO A 135 -7.50 0.14 26.24
C PRO A 135 -7.05 -0.66 25.01
N ASP A 136 -6.60 0.00 23.94
CA ASP A 136 -6.17 -0.69 22.71
C ASP A 136 -4.85 -1.44 22.88
N ILE A 137 -3.98 -1.00 23.80
CA ILE A 137 -2.70 -1.62 24.08
C ILE A 137 -2.80 -2.65 25.21
N VAL A 138 -3.31 -2.27 26.38
CA VAL A 138 -3.23 -3.14 27.56
C VAL A 138 -4.17 -4.35 27.44
N HIS A 139 -5.32 -4.22 26.78
CA HIS A 139 -6.23 -5.36 26.59
C HIS A 139 -5.70 -6.39 25.60
N MET A 140 -4.84 -6.00 24.65
CA MET A 140 -4.25 -6.92 23.67
C MET A 140 -3.54 -8.10 24.34
N PHE A 141 -2.84 -7.86 25.46
CA PHE A 141 -2.08 -8.88 26.19
C PHE A 141 -2.91 -9.70 27.19
N SER A 142 -4.11 -9.24 27.52
CA SER A 142 -5.04 -9.96 28.40
C SER A 142 -5.84 -11.03 27.65
N ARG A 143 -6.04 -10.87 26.34
CA ARG A 143 -6.73 -11.85 25.50
C ARG A 143 -5.86 -13.10 25.34
N GLY A 144 -6.42 -14.28 25.59
CA GLY A 144 -5.70 -15.55 25.56
C GLY A 144 -4.79 -15.81 26.78
N ALA A 145 -4.70 -14.87 27.74
CA ALA A 145 -3.94 -15.06 28.96
C ALA A 145 -4.62 -16.07 29.90
N THR A 146 -3.81 -16.79 30.69
CA THR A 146 -4.34 -17.63 31.77
C THR A 146 -5.13 -16.75 32.75
N PRO A 147 -6.38 -17.12 33.12
CA PRO A 147 -7.18 -16.33 34.05
C PRO A 147 -6.43 -16.01 35.35
N GLY A 148 -6.47 -14.74 35.78
CA GLY A 148 -5.78 -14.28 36.98
C GLY A 148 -4.29 -13.98 36.81
N ARG A 149 -3.71 -14.16 35.61
CA ARG A 149 -2.29 -13.83 35.35
C ARG A 149 -2.07 -12.38 34.93
N VAL A 150 -2.93 -11.84 34.06
CA VAL A 150 -2.80 -10.47 33.54
C VAL A 150 -3.99 -9.63 34.01
N HIS A 151 -3.72 -8.65 34.86
CA HIS A 151 -4.69 -7.69 35.37
C HIS A 151 -4.56 -6.37 34.62
N VAL A 152 -5.68 -5.83 34.15
CA VAL A 152 -5.71 -4.62 33.32
C VAL A 152 -6.58 -3.57 33.97
N ALA A 153 -6.09 -2.33 33.99
CA ALA A 153 -6.87 -1.13 34.27
C ALA A 153 -6.63 -0.09 33.16
N ALA A 154 -7.67 0.21 32.39
CA ALA A 154 -7.63 1.17 31.31
C ALA A 154 -8.59 2.34 31.57
N TYR A 155 -8.30 3.50 30.99
CA TYR A 155 -9.25 4.62 30.89
C TYR A 155 -10.28 4.37 29.77
N ASP A 156 -11.33 5.19 29.68
CA ASP A 156 -12.36 5.05 28.63
C ASP A 156 -11.78 5.44 27.27
N SER A 157 -12.09 4.70 26.21
CA SER A 157 -11.63 4.99 24.85
C SER A 157 -12.07 6.39 24.36
N ASN A 158 -13.16 6.95 24.88
CA ASN A 158 -13.61 8.29 24.53
C ASN A 158 -12.70 9.39 25.10
N ASP A 159 -11.94 9.09 26.17
CA ASP A 159 -11.01 10.03 26.80
C ASP A 159 -9.74 10.24 25.95
N GLU A 160 -9.50 9.40 24.92
CA GLU A 160 -8.42 9.55 23.93
C GLU A 160 -8.73 10.62 22.86
N SER A 161 -9.91 11.26 22.86
CA SER A 161 -10.30 12.21 21.82
C SER A 161 -9.51 13.53 21.87
N PHE A 162 -8.46 13.61 21.04
CA PHE A 162 -7.49 14.71 20.85
C PHE A 162 -8.04 16.13 20.56
N ALA A 163 -9.35 16.33 20.38
CA ALA A 163 -9.88 17.59 19.87
C ALA A 163 -10.14 18.68 20.94
N GLN A 164 -9.94 18.42 22.24
CA GLN A 164 -10.52 19.29 23.28
C GLN A 164 -9.64 19.68 24.49
N SER A 165 -8.44 19.15 24.70
CA SER A 165 -7.62 19.55 25.86
C SER A 165 -6.25 20.10 25.48
N ALA A 166 -5.87 21.22 26.09
CA ALA A 166 -4.53 21.80 25.99
C ALA A 166 -3.48 21.04 26.83
N ASN A 167 -3.90 20.02 27.59
CA ASN A 167 -3.04 19.26 28.49
C ASN A 167 -3.07 17.77 28.14
N THR A 168 -2.05 17.32 27.42
CA THR A 168 -1.88 15.94 26.96
C THR A 168 -1.38 14.98 28.05
N SER A 169 -0.95 15.49 29.21
CA SER A 169 -0.37 14.68 30.30
C SER A 169 -1.40 14.00 31.19
N LEU A 170 -2.69 14.31 31.00
CA LEU A 170 -3.77 13.84 31.90
C LEU A 170 -3.88 12.32 31.93
N LEU A 171 -3.69 11.63 30.81
CA LEU A 171 -3.74 10.17 30.74
C LEU A 171 -2.53 9.52 31.42
N ASP A 172 -1.35 10.14 31.32
CA ASP A 172 -0.16 9.70 32.06
C ASP A 172 -0.36 9.88 33.57
N ILE A 173 -0.93 11.02 33.98
CA ILE A 173 -1.27 11.31 35.38
C ILE A 173 -2.28 10.27 35.90
N TRP A 174 -3.31 9.94 35.11
CA TRP A 174 -4.28 8.90 35.46
C TRP A 174 -3.59 7.54 35.72
N VAL A 175 -2.63 7.16 34.87
CA VAL A 175 -1.87 5.92 35.04
C VAL A 175 -1.08 5.96 36.34
N PHE A 176 -0.35 7.06 36.60
CA PHE A 176 0.40 7.22 37.84
C PHE A 176 -0.49 7.27 39.09
N ASP A 177 -1.66 7.93 39.05
CA ASP A 177 -2.65 7.94 40.13
C ASP A 177 -3.12 6.51 40.43
N ARG A 178 -3.48 5.74 39.40
CA ARG A 178 -3.98 4.38 39.57
C ARG A 178 -2.93 3.43 40.13
N VAL A 179 -1.67 3.59 39.72
CA VAL A 179 -0.56 2.83 40.31
C VAL A 179 -0.34 3.26 41.76
N ARG A 180 -0.43 4.55 42.08
CA ARG A 180 -0.33 5.02 43.47
C ARG A 180 -1.43 4.45 44.37
N GLU A 181 -2.66 4.41 43.89
CA GLU A 181 -3.78 3.75 44.59
C GLU A 181 -3.51 2.26 44.80
N PHE A 182 -3.04 1.56 43.77
CA PHE A 182 -2.68 0.15 43.85
C PHE A 182 -1.56 -0.11 44.88
N LEU A 183 -0.53 0.75 44.91
CA LEU A 183 0.57 0.66 45.86
C LEU A 183 0.17 1.11 47.29
N ALA A 184 -0.92 1.85 47.47
CA ALA A 184 -1.42 2.30 48.78
C ALA A 184 -2.44 1.33 49.39
N GLY A 185 -3.08 0.48 48.59
CA GLY A 185 -4.18 -0.39 49.02
C GLY A 185 -3.76 -1.58 49.92
N GLU A 186 -4.75 -2.18 50.59
CA GLU A 186 -4.56 -3.32 51.51
C GLU A 186 -3.93 -4.56 50.87
N GLN A 187 -4.03 -4.71 49.54
CA GLN A 187 -3.39 -5.78 48.74
C GLN A 187 -1.85 -5.87 48.91
N GLN A 188 -1.22 -4.88 49.55
CA GLN A 188 0.21 -4.85 49.87
C GLN A 188 0.58 -4.99 51.37
N THR A 189 -0.39 -5.06 52.29
CA THR A 189 -0.03 -5.19 53.72
C THR A 189 0.57 -6.58 54.02
N LYS A 190 1.82 -6.59 54.53
CA LYS A 190 2.65 -7.76 54.93
C LYS A 190 2.29 -9.11 54.25
N GLY A 191 2.84 -9.33 53.05
CA GLY A 191 2.70 -10.56 52.26
C GLY A 191 2.08 -10.39 50.87
N GLY A 192 1.92 -9.13 50.40
CA GLY A 192 1.24 -8.80 49.15
C GLY A 192 2.06 -9.01 47.85
N VAL A 193 1.49 -8.59 46.72
CA VAL A 193 1.99 -8.80 45.34
C VAL A 193 3.49 -8.51 45.17
N LEU A 194 4.01 -7.42 45.75
CA LEU A 194 5.44 -7.06 45.60
C LEU A 194 6.40 -8.01 46.32
N SER A 195 5.92 -8.89 47.20
CA SER A 195 6.75 -9.94 47.82
C SER A 195 6.83 -11.22 46.97
N GLN A 196 6.02 -11.33 45.92
CA GLN A 196 6.05 -12.46 44.99
C GLN A 196 7.22 -12.31 44.01
N LYS A 197 7.62 -13.45 43.41
CA LYS A 197 8.62 -13.50 42.34
C LYS A 197 7.94 -13.49 40.98
N LYS A 198 8.69 -13.11 39.94
CA LYS A 198 8.27 -13.11 38.52
C LYS A 198 7.10 -12.16 38.25
N VAL A 199 7.05 -11.03 38.96
CA VAL A 199 5.98 -10.03 38.83
C VAL A 199 6.34 -8.99 37.78
N VAL A 200 5.38 -8.59 36.94
CA VAL A 200 5.56 -7.49 35.99
C VAL A 200 4.55 -6.37 36.26
N LEU A 201 5.05 -5.14 36.38
CA LEU A 201 4.23 -3.91 36.39
C LEU A 201 4.46 -3.18 35.07
N PHE A 202 3.43 -3.05 34.25
CA PHE A 202 3.50 -2.41 32.94
C PHE A 202 2.68 -1.12 32.93
N LEU A 203 3.35 0.02 32.73
CA LEU A 203 2.75 1.34 32.65
C LEU A 203 2.92 1.86 31.22
N HIS A 204 1.78 2.00 30.53
CA HIS A 204 1.69 2.58 29.20
C HIS A 204 1.27 4.05 29.29
N LEU A 205 2.14 4.95 28.84
CA LEU A 205 2.02 6.40 29.01
C LEU A 205 1.80 7.05 27.62
N LEU A 206 0.54 7.35 27.30
CA LEU A 206 0.10 7.82 25.97
C LEU A 206 0.35 9.33 25.73
N GLY A 207 0.63 10.11 26.78
CA GLY A 207 0.62 11.57 26.69
C GLY A 207 1.69 12.15 25.76
N LEU A 208 2.82 11.46 25.57
CA LEU A 208 3.89 11.91 24.69
C LEU A 208 3.53 11.78 23.21
N ASP A 209 2.92 10.66 22.79
CA ASP A 209 2.40 10.49 21.43
C ASP A 209 1.35 11.56 21.11
N THR A 210 0.41 11.75 22.05
CA THR A 210 -0.63 12.79 21.99
C THR A 210 -0.01 14.18 21.81
N ALA A 211 1.00 14.52 22.62
CA ALA A 211 1.71 15.79 22.50
C ALA A 211 2.46 15.90 21.15
N GLY A 212 3.02 14.81 20.64
CA GLY A 212 3.71 14.74 19.35
C GLY A 212 2.79 15.07 18.18
N HIS A 213 1.59 14.47 18.14
CA HIS A 213 0.58 14.76 17.12
C HIS A 213 0.07 16.20 17.18
N VAL A 214 -0.30 16.67 18.37
CA VAL A 214 -0.97 17.97 18.57
C VAL A 214 0.01 19.14 18.55
N HIS A 215 1.09 19.06 19.32
CA HIS A 215 2.01 20.18 19.58
C HIS A 215 3.35 20.06 18.86
N LYS A 216 3.67 18.88 18.32
CA LYS A 216 4.95 18.53 17.66
C LYS A 216 6.10 18.29 18.65
N PRO A 217 7.04 17.37 18.33
CA PRO A 217 8.06 16.89 19.29
C PRO A 217 9.06 17.94 19.81
N TYR A 218 9.17 19.11 19.16
CA TYR A 218 10.07 20.22 19.54
C TYR A 218 9.36 21.34 20.31
N SER A 219 8.06 21.20 20.58
CA SER A 219 7.33 22.19 21.35
C SER A 219 7.69 22.17 22.84
N GLU A 220 7.51 23.31 23.50
CA GLU A 220 7.62 23.41 24.95
C GLU A 220 6.57 22.51 25.64
N LEU A 221 5.35 22.42 25.11
CA LEU A 221 4.28 21.57 25.63
C LEU A 221 4.65 20.07 25.60
N PHE A 222 5.29 19.59 24.51
CA PHE A 222 5.83 18.23 24.48
C PHE A 222 6.90 18.02 25.58
N THR A 223 7.77 19.01 25.77
CA THR A 223 8.81 18.98 26.80
C THR A 223 8.21 18.98 28.21
N GLU A 224 7.15 19.75 28.46
CA GLU A 224 6.41 19.76 29.73
C GLU A 224 5.74 18.42 30.03
N ASN A 225 5.22 17.74 29.01
CA ASN A 225 4.70 16.39 29.13
C ASN A 225 5.81 15.41 29.53
N LEU A 226 6.99 15.50 28.90
CA LEU A 226 8.16 14.68 29.23
C LEU A 226 8.65 14.90 30.66
N ILE A 227 8.66 16.15 31.15
CA ILE A 227 8.96 16.47 32.56
C ILE A 227 7.94 15.83 33.51
N THR A 228 6.66 15.81 33.12
CA THR A 228 5.59 15.20 33.91
C THR A 228 5.78 13.67 34.01
N VAL A 229 6.14 13.03 32.89
CA VAL A 229 6.49 11.61 32.84
C VAL A 229 7.69 11.31 33.75
N ASP A 230 8.78 12.08 33.68
CA ASP A 230 9.98 11.91 34.52
C ASP A 230 9.66 11.95 36.02
N LYS A 231 8.87 12.95 36.45
CA LYS A 231 8.42 13.09 37.85
C LYS A 231 7.48 11.95 38.29
N GLY A 232 6.60 11.51 37.39
CA GLY A 232 5.73 10.37 37.63
C GLY A 232 6.52 9.09 37.86
N ILE A 233 7.49 8.81 36.99
CA ILE A 233 8.42 7.66 37.12
C ILE A 233 9.17 7.74 38.45
N GLU A 234 9.76 8.89 38.80
CA GLU A 234 10.46 9.08 40.08
C GLU A 234 9.57 8.73 41.27
N SER A 235 8.32 9.21 41.26
CA SER A 235 7.35 8.96 42.32
C SER A 235 7.04 7.46 42.47
N ILE A 236 6.77 6.77 41.36
CA ILE A 236 6.47 5.33 41.36
C ILE A 236 7.68 4.51 41.83
N VAL A 237 8.87 4.77 41.30
CA VAL A 237 10.10 4.08 41.71
C VAL A 237 10.32 4.23 43.22
N ARG A 238 10.22 5.46 43.75
CA ARG A 238 10.36 5.71 45.19
C ARG A 238 9.30 5.00 46.03
N LEU A 239 8.08 4.80 45.53
CA LEU A 239 7.03 4.07 46.24
C LEU A 239 7.32 2.57 46.25
N ILE A 240 7.71 2.00 45.12
CA ILE A 240 8.06 0.58 45.01
C ILE A 240 9.24 0.26 45.92
N GLU A 241 10.33 1.02 45.84
CA GLU A 241 11.52 0.81 46.67
C GLU A 241 11.22 0.95 48.18
N ARG A 242 10.33 1.88 48.57
CA ARG A 242 9.87 1.95 49.97
C ARG A 242 9.03 0.75 50.37
N ALA A 243 8.14 0.29 49.51
CA ALA A 243 7.26 -0.86 49.77
C ALA A 243 8.04 -2.18 49.86
N THR A 244 9.09 -2.35 49.05
CA THR A 244 9.99 -3.52 49.08
C THR A 244 11.11 -3.39 50.12
N LYS A 245 11.22 -2.23 50.80
CA LYS A 245 12.29 -1.89 51.73
C LYS A 245 13.69 -1.91 51.09
N ASN A 246 13.78 -1.52 49.82
CA ASN A 246 15.01 -1.48 49.04
C ASN A 246 15.75 -2.82 49.06
N ASP A 247 15.03 -3.92 48.83
CA ASP A 247 15.61 -5.26 48.81
C ASP A 247 16.58 -5.51 47.65
N GLY A 248 16.69 -4.57 46.70
CA GLY A 248 17.57 -4.66 45.54
C GLY A 248 17.14 -5.72 44.53
N ARG A 249 15.86 -6.15 44.56
CA ARG A 249 15.31 -7.24 43.72
C ARG A 249 14.31 -6.76 42.67
N THR A 250 14.29 -5.45 42.39
CA THR A 250 13.44 -4.84 41.35
C THR A 250 14.30 -4.37 40.17
N ALA A 251 13.87 -4.73 38.96
CA ALA A 251 14.42 -4.26 37.71
C ALA A 251 13.50 -3.22 37.07
N TYR A 252 14.08 -2.24 36.39
CA TYR A 252 13.34 -1.15 35.76
C TYR A 252 13.79 -0.94 34.32
N ILE A 253 12.82 -0.69 33.44
CA ILE A 253 13.06 -0.32 32.03
C ILE A 253 12.18 0.89 31.69
N PHE A 254 12.77 1.93 31.11
CA PHE A 254 12.07 3.03 30.45
C PHE A 254 12.41 3.01 28.96
N THR A 255 11.38 2.95 28.11
CA THR A 255 11.53 2.92 26.65
C THR A 255 10.33 3.50 25.93
N SER A 256 10.30 3.39 24.60
CA SER A 256 9.17 3.75 23.73
C SER A 256 8.89 2.63 22.72
N ASP A 257 7.67 2.59 22.22
CA ASP A 257 7.18 1.70 21.18
C ASP A 257 7.51 2.22 19.76
N HIS A 258 7.47 3.53 19.56
CA HIS A 258 7.99 4.21 18.39
C HIS A 258 8.39 5.65 18.72
N GLY A 259 8.93 6.34 17.73
CA GLY A 259 9.14 7.78 17.76
C GLY A 259 8.14 8.53 16.88
N MET A 260 8.52 9.73 16.45
CA MET A 260 7.64 10.62 15.69
C MET A 260 8.46 11.53 14.78
N THR A 261 7.98 11.77 13.56
CA THR A 261 8.57 12.78 12.68
C THR A 261 8.40 14.19 13.24
N ASP A 262 9.15 15.14 12.69
CA ASP A 262 9.01 16.55 13.04
C ASP A 262 7.61 17.09 12.75
N GLN A 263 6.85 16.48 11.85
CA GLN A 263 5.48 16.89 11.55
C GLN A 263 4.45 16.32 12.53
N GLY A 264 4.87 15.56 13.55
CA GLY A 264 3.92 14.88 14.43
C GLY A 264 3.15 13.79 13.70
N SER A 265 3.85 13.03 12.85
CA SER A 265 3.32 11.83 12.18
C SER A 265 4.28 10.66 12.42
N HIS A 266 3.73 9.45 12.51
CA HIS A 266 4.48 8.19 12.57
C HIS A 266 3.84 7.14 11.63
N GLY A 267 4.30 5.88 11.67
CA GLY A 267 3.84 4.76 10.84
C GLY A 267 4.79 4.37 9.70
N ALA A 268 5.82 5.17 9.42
CA ALA A 268 6.82 4.99 8.37
C ALA A 268 8.23 4.73 8.92
N GLY A 269 9.23 4.75 8.03
CA GLY A 269 10.60 4.33 8.32
C GLY A 269 11.60 5.46 8.56
N HIS A 270 11.16 6.67 8.93
CA HIS A 270 12.12 7.73 9.25
C HIS A 270 12.89 7.39 10.54
N PRO A 271 14.20 7.71 10.66
CA PRO A 271 14.98 7.43 11.88
C PRO A 271 14.32 7.96 13.16
N HIS A 272 13.76 9.18 13.11
CA HIS A 272 12.99 9.75 14.24
C HIS A 272 11.74 8.96 14.62
N GLU A 273 11.20 8.11 13.76
CA GLU A 273 10.11 7.18 14.06
C GLU A 273 10.64 5.84 14.56
N THR A 274 11.80 5.39 14.05
CA THR A 274 12.33 4.06 14.33
C THR A 274 13.25 3.98 15.55
N GLU A 275 13.90 5.07 15.93
CA GLU A 275 14.86 5.12 17.04
C GLU A 275 14.19 5.60 18.33
N THR A 276 14.16 4.72 19.32
CA THR A 276 13.53 4.95 20.63
C THR A 276 14.55 4.83 21.76
N PRO A 277 14.42 5.60 22.86
CA PRO A 277 15.33 5.47 23.99
C PRO A 277 15.13 4.13 24.68
N PHE A 278 16.20 3.56 25.25
CA PHE A 278 16.13 2.36 26.07
C PHE A 278 17.04 2.53 27.29
N LEU A 279 16.47 2.85 28.44
CA LEU A 279 17.18 3.01 29.71
C LEU A 279 16.77 1.88 30.66
N ALA A 280 17.73 1.10 31.14
CA ALA A 280 17.50 0.01 32.09
C ALA A 280 18.39 0.17 33.33
N TRP A 281 17.85 -0.16 34.51
CA TRP A 281 18.56 -0.07 35.78
C TRP A 281 17.97 -0.98 36.86
N GLY A 282 18.69 -1.13 37.97
CA GLY A 282 18.29 -1.99 39.08
C GLY A 282 18.75 -3.44 38.91
N ALA A 283 18.01 -4.37 39.49
CA ALA A 283 18.41 -5.77 39.62
C ALA A 283 18.65 -6.44 38.25
N GLY A 284 19.84 -7.03 38.08
CA GLY A 284 20.21 -7.78 36.87
C GLY A 284 20.70 -6.95 35.68
N PHE A 285 20.67 -5.62 35.75
CA PHE A 285 21.24 -4.75 34.73
C PHE A 285 22.62 -4.23 35.11
N LYS A 286 23.47 -4.01 34.10
CA LYS A 286 24.80 -3.41 34.29
C LYS A 286 24.70 -1.91 34.52
N HIS A 287 25.71 -1.38 35.20
CA HIS A 287 26.04 0.03 35.12
C HIS A 287 26.83 0.28 33.82
N TRP A 288 26.62 1.40 33.12
CA TRP A 288 27.32 1.72 31.86
C TRP A 288 28.87 1.63 31.92
N LYS A 289 29.51 1.99 33.05
CA LYS A 289 30.94 1.75 33.34
C LYS A 289 31.40 0.28 33.30
N GLU A 290 30.50 -0.66 33.56
CA GLU A 290 30.77 -2.11 33.60
C GLU A 290 30.29 -2.82 32.32
N ALA A 291 29.55 -2.11 31.48
CA ALA A 291 29.23 -2.56 30.14
C ALA A 291 30.53 -2.58 29.34
N ILE A 292 30.86 -3.75 28.79
CA ILE A 292 32.03 -3.91 27.93
C ILE A 292 31.79 -2.98 26.73
N PRO A 293 32.71 -2.04 26.42
CA PRO A 293 32.61 -1.27 25.19
C PRO A 293 32.52 -2.26 24.04
N ALA A 294 31.46 -2.18 23.23
CA ALA A 294 31.50 -2.84 21.93
C ALA A 294 32.79 -2.37 21.24
N SER A 295 33.46 -3.25 20.51
CA SER A 295 34.74 -2.95 19.83
C SER A 295 34.67 -1.82 18.79
N ASP A 296 33.52 -1.18 18.64
CA ASP A 296 33.25 -0.01 17.82
C ASP A 296 32.99 1.21 18.71
N TYR A 297 34.02 2.07 18.85
CA TYR A 297 33.97 3.35 19.58
C TYR A 297 33.16 4.44 18.84
N SER A 298 32.29 4.09 17.89
CA SER A 298 31.60 5.08 17.05
C SER A 298 30.39 5.73 17.75
N ASN A 299 29.78 5.07 18.73
CA ASN A 299 28.51 5.51 19.33
C ASN A 299 28.59 5.61 20.87
N ALA A 300 29.05 6.76 21.37
CA ALA A 300 28.99 7.12 22.78
C ALA A 300 28.22 8.43 22.98
N LEU A 301 27.46 8.51 24.07
CA LEU A 301 26.77 9.71 24.52
C LEU A 301 27.68 10.47 25.48
N GLU A 302 28.09 11.67 25.08
CA GLU A 302 28.86 12.57 25.94
C GLU A 302 27.91 13.32 26.88
N LEU A 303 28.05 13.11 28.19
CA LEU A 303 27.19 13.72 29.21
C LEU A 303 28.01 14.06 30.47
N ASP A 304 28.02 15.34 30.88
CA ASP A 304 28.82 15.84 32.02
C ASP A 304 30.32 15.47 31.93
N GLY A 305 30.88 15.51 30.72
CA GLY A 305 32.28 15.12 30.46
C GLY A 305 32.56 13.62 30.60
N LYS A 306 31.51 12.78 30.60
CA LYS A 306 31.60 11.33 30.60
C LYS A 306 31.13 10.77 29.27
N SER A 307 31.86 9.80 28.75
CA SER A 307 31.50 9.04 27.56
C SER A 307 30.71 7.79 27.96
N ILE A 308 29.39 7.80 27.71
CA ILE A 308 28.47 6.71 28.06
C ILE A 308 28.27 5.82 26.82
N PRO A 309 28.58 4.51 26.87
CA PRO A 309 28.33 3.60 25.76
C PRO A 309 26.83 3.55 25.37
N VAL A 310 26.55 3.64 24.08
CA VAL A 310 25.18 3.51 23.54
C VAL A 310 25.01 2.14 22.89
N HIS A 311 24.20 1.27 23.50
CA HIS A 311 23.89 -0.04 22.94
C HIS A 311 22.80 0.06 21.86
N HIS A 312 22.96 -0.64 20.75
CA HIS A 312 21.89 -0.77 19.75
C HIS A 312 21.22 -2.14 19.87
N LEU A 313 19.90 -2.15 19.98
CA LEU A 313 19.09 -3.36 20.05
C LEU A 313 17.89 -3.25 19.12
N ASN A 314 17.40 -4.39 18.64
CA ASN A 314 16.10 -4.42 17.98
C ASN A 314 15.02 -4.43 19.05
N GLN A 315 13.88 -3.80 18.79
CA GLN A 315 12.81 -3.73 19.78
C GLN A 315 12.31 -5.11 20.27
N ALA A 316 12.35 -6.13 19.40
CA ALA A 316 12.01 -7.51 19.74
C ALA A 316 12.97 -8.14 20.77
N ASP A 317 14.19 -7.62 20.90
CA ASP A 317 15.22 -8.09 21.84
C ASP A 317 14.86 -7.75 23.31
N ALA A 318 13.91 -6.83 23.53
CA ALA A 318 13.42 -6.49 24.86
C ALA A 318 12.70 -7.68 25.53
N ALA A 319 11.94 -8.48 24.78
CA ALA A 319 11.22 -9.63 25.31
C ALA A 319 12.13 -10.69 25.95
N PRO A 320 13.17 -11.24 25.26
CA PRO A 320 14.11 -12.16 25.90
C PRO A 320 14.93 -11.50 27.02
N LEU A 321 15.21 -10.18 26.94
CA LEU A 321 15.89 -9.45 28.02
C LEU A 321 15.06 -9.45 29.31
N MET A 322 13.78 -9.07 29.21
CA MET A 322 12.85 -9.10 30.34
C MET A 322 12.67 -10.51 30.89
N ALA A 323 12.60 -11.51 30.02
CA ALA A 323 12.52 -12.91 30.42
C ALA A 323 13.76 -13.36 31.21
N ALA A 324 14.96 -13.00 30.75
CA ALA A 324 16.22 -13.33 31.40
C ALA A 324 16.37 -12.67 32.77
N VAL A 325 15.93 -11.42 32.93
CA VAL A 325 16.01 -10.69 34.21
C VAL A 325 15.07 -11.29 35.27
N LEU A 326 13.91 -11.80 34.85
CA LEU A 326 12.94 -12.45 35.75
C LEU A 326 13.12 -13.97 35.88
N GLY A 327 13.99 -14.58 35.06
CA GLY A 327 14.14 -16.03 34.98
C GLY A 327 12.84 -16.75 34.60
N ILE A 328 12.04 -16.13 33.74
CA ILE A 328 10.83 -16.73 33.16
C ILE A 328 11.13 -17.27 31.77
N ALA A 329 10.23 -18.12 31.25
CA ALA A 329 10.33 -18.62 29.89
C ALA A 329 10.30 -17.47 28.87
N VAL A 330 11.11 -17.58 27.81
CA VAL A 330 11.05 -16.65 26.67
C VAL A 330 9.71 -16.83 25.95
N PRO A 331 9.03 -15.74 25.53
CA PRO A 331 7.75 -15.85 24.84
C PRO A 331 7.83 -16.76 23.61
N LYS A 332 6.80 -17.59 23.42
CA LYS A 332 6.88 -18.75 22.51
C LYS A 332 7.34 -18.46 21.09
N ASN A 333 6.83 -17.36 20.53
CA ASN A 333 7.08 -16.93 19.16
C ASN A 333 8.11 -15.81 19.06
N SER A 334 8.81 -15.49 20.16
CA SER A 334 9.82 -14.43 20.17
C SER A 334 10.89 -14.69 19.10
N LEU A 335 11.17 -13.66 18.31
CA LEU A 335 12.27 -13.58 17.35
C LEU A 335 13.44 -12.74 17.88
N GLY A 336 13.34 -12.26 19.12
CA GLY A 336 14.34 -11.44 19.78
C GLY A 336 15.60 -12.23 20.14
N LYS A 337 16.73 -11.52 20.16
CA LYS A 337 18.04 -12.02 20.58
C LYS A 337 18.38 -11.39 21.92
N LEU A 338 18.71 -12.18 22.93
CA LEU A 338 19.08 -11.69 24.26
C LEU A 338 20.30 -10.73 24.19
N PRO A 339 20.16 -9.44 24.53
CA PRO A 339 21.28 -8.51 24.55
C PRO A 339 22.13 -8.70 25.82
N ARG A 340 22.96 -9.75 25.83
CA ARG A 340 23.84 -10.15 26.95
C ARG A 340 24.68 -9.00 27.53
N SER A 341 25.07 -8.03 26.71
CA SER A 341 25.87 -6.88 27.13
C SER A 341 25.19 -6.02 28.19
N LEU A 342 23.85 -6.07 28.30
CA LEU A 342 23.08 -5.28 29.26
C LEU A 342 22.95 -5.96 30.63
N LEU A 343 23.25 -7.27 30.74
CA LEU A 343 23.01 -8.06 31.95
C LEU A 343 24.21 -8.10 32.91
N ASN A 344 23.94 -7.87 34.19
CA ASN A 344 24.89 -8.01 35.29
C ASN A 344 24.62 -9.32 36.06
N VAL A 345 25.12 -10.42 35.51
CA VAL A 345 24.91 -11.78 36.00
C VAL A 345 26.20 -12.60 35.84
N SER A 346 26.30 -13.74 36.53
CA SER A 346 27.41 -14.68 36.33
C SER A 346 27.43 -15.21 34.90
N GLU A 347 28.61 -15.60 34.41
CA GLU A 347 28.75 -16.20 33.08
C GLU A 347 27.91 -17.48 32.94
N GLU A 348 27.76 -18.25 34.03
CA GLU A 348 26.89 -19.41 34.09
C GLU A 348 25.41 -19.05 33.85
N TYR A 349 24.89 -18.05 34.56
CA TYR A 349 23.49 -17.62 34.37
C TYR A 349 23.28 -17.02 32.98
N ALA A 350 24.26 -16.26 32.49
CA ALA A 350 24.23 -15.73 31.13
C ALA A 350 24.18 -16.83 30.07
N ALA A 351 25.01 -17.86 30.21
CA ALA A 351 25.00 -19.03 29.34
C ALA A 351 23.64 -19.74 29.37
N TRP A 352 23.06 -19.95 30.55
CA TRP A 352 21.71 -20.49 30.71
C TRP A 352 20.65 -19.63 29.99
N ALA A 353 20.65 -18.31 30.22
CA ALA A 353 19.65 -17.41 29.65
C ALA A 353 19.75 -17.34 28.12
N MET A 354 20.97 -17.29 27.57
CA MET A 354 21.18 -17.32 26.12
C MET A 354 20.73 -18.66 25.53
N ARG A 355 21.01 -19.79 26.20
CA ARG A 355 20.55 -21.10 25.76
C ARG A 355 19.04 -21.22 25.76
N ASN A 356 18.37 -20.72 26.81
CA ASN A 356 16.90 -20.70 26.88
C ASN A 356 16.28 -19.89 25.72
N ASN A 357 16.89 -18.75 25.36
CA ASN A 357 16.47 -17.99 24.17
C ASN A 357 16.68 -18.79 22.87
N ALA A 358 17.80 -19.49 22.72
CA ALA A 358 18.07 -20.34 21.56
C ALA A 358 17.13 -21.55 21.48
N GLU A 359 16.82 -22.22 22.59
CA GLU A 359 15.91 -23.36 22.67
C GLU A 359 14.48 -22.98 22.27
N GLN A 360 14.03 -21.77 22.64
CA GLN A 360 12.73 -21.28 22.20
C GLN A 360 12.67 -21.05 20.68
N LEU A 361 13.74 -20.52 20.08
CA LEU A 361 13.88 -20.39 18.63
C LEU A 361 13.99 -21.76 17.93
N LEU A 362 14.72 -22.70 18.53
CA LEU A 362 14.82 -24.07 18.01
C LEU A 362 13.47 -24.79 18.05
N SER A 363 12.65 -24.55 19.06
CA SER A 363 11.29 -25.07 19.12
C SER A 363 10.43 -24.59 17.94
N GLN A 364 10.57 -23.31 17.56
CA GLN A 364 9.94 -22.76 16.35
C GLN A 364 10.51 -23.40 15.08
N TYR A 365 11.84 -23.48 14.96
CA TYR A 365 12.52 -24.12 13.83
C TYR A 365 12.07 -25.58 13.64
N HIS A 366 12.08 -26.41 14.68
CA HIS A 366 11.67 -27.80 14.61
C HIS A 366 10.18 -27.97 14.31
N HIS A 367 9.33 -27.02 14.71
CA HIS A 367 7.93 -27.00 14.28
C HIS A 367 7.84 -26.77 12.76
N TRP A 368 8.46 -25.70 12.25
CA TRP A 368 8.49 -25.39 10.82
C TRP A 368 9.10 -26.51 9.99
N GLN A 369 10.18 -27.11 10.48
CA GLN A 369 10.86 -28.23 9.87
C GLN A 369 9.90 -29.43 9.73
N ARG A 370 9.26 -29.87 10.83
CA ARG A 370 8.31 -30.99 10.80
C ARG A 370 7.11 -30.72 9.89
N GLU A 371 6.59 -29.50 9.90
CA GLU A 371 5.45 -29.15 9.07
C GLU A 371 5.81 -29.08 7.58
N SER A 372 7.03 -28.63 7.26
CA SER A 372 7.46 -28.37 5.88
C SER A 372 8.14 -29.57 5.23
N GLU A 373 8.97 -30.33 5.94
CA GLU A 373 9.79 -31.42 5.37
C GLU A 373 8.96 -32.45 4.60
N GLY A 374 7.81 -32.84 5.17
CA GLY A 374 6.90 -33.78 4.54
C GLY A 374 6.10 -33.21 3.36
N LYS A 375 6.15 -31.89 3.14
CA LYS A 375 5.42 -31.16 2.10
C LYS A 375 6.34 -30.67 0.96
N MET A 376 7.63 -30.52 1.24
CA MET A 376 8.65 -29.96 0.34
C MET A 376 8.86 -30.79 -0.93
N LEU A 377 9.32 -30.12 -1.99
CA LEU A 377 9.69 -30.73 -3.26
C LEU A 377 10.99 -31.53 -3.10
N GLN A 378 10.88 -32.84 -2.84
CA GLN A 378 12.00 -33.72 -2.48
C GLN A 378 13.12 -33.82 -3.54
N TRP A 379 12.81 -33.61 -4.82
CA TRP A 379 13.81 -33.57 -5.91
C TRP A 379 14.60 -32.25 -6.00
N LEU A 380 14.17 -31.22 -5.26
CA LEU A 380 14.71 -29.87 -5.20
C LEU A 380 15.25 -29.58 -3.78
N VAL A 381 15.53 -30.64 -2.99
CA VAL A 381 16.08 -30.52 -1.64
C VAL A 381 17.30 -29.63 -1.73
N SER A 382 17.13 -28.43 -1.16
CA SER A 382 18.14 -27.40 -1.27
C SER A 382 19.32 -27.83 -0.41
N THR A 383 20.52 -27.74 -0.96
CA THR A 383 21.77 -27.81 -0.19
C THR A 383 21.73 -26.91 1.05
N LYS A 384 20.94 -25.82 1.00
CA LYS A 384 20.69 -24.90 2.11
C LYS A 384 19.98 -25.55 3.30
N GLN A 385 18.95 -26.38 3.08
CA GLN A 385 18.24 -27.04 4.18
C GLN A 385 19.16 -28.00 4.92
N THR A 386 19.85 -28.87 4.18
CA THR A 386 20.80 -29.83 4.76
C THR A 386 21.94 -29.10 5.48
N SER A 387 22.47 -28.04 4.89
CA SER A 387 23.51 -27.21 5.52
C SER A 387 23.05 -26.57 6.83
N LEU A 388 21.83 -25.99 6.87
CA LEU A 388 21.27 -25.40 8.10
C LEU A 388 21.05 -26.47 9.17
N LYS A 389 20.52 -27.63 8.79
CA LYS A 389 20.29 -28.75 9.71
C LYS A 389 21.60 -29.25 10.32
N VAL A 390 22.61 -29.54 9.49
CA VAL A 390 23.93 -30.00 9.95
C VAL A 390 24.59 -28.95 10.84
N LEU A 391 24.50 -27.65 10.48
CA LEU A 391 25.07 -26.58 11.29
C LEU A 391 24.37 -26.46 12.66
N ILE A 392 23.04 -26.54 12.70
CA ILE A 392 22.28 -26.51 13.96
C ILE A 392 22.66 -27.72 14.84
N GLU A 393 22.70 -28.92 14.27
CA GLU A 393 23.08 -30.15 15.00
C GLU A 393 24.53 -30.08 15.52
N ALA A 394 25.46 -29.56 14.71
CA ALA A 394 26.85 -29.35 15.11
C ALA A 394 26.96 -28.33 16.25
N LEU A 395 26.31 -27.17 16.13
CA LEU A 395 26.30 -26.14 17.17
C LEU A 395 25.69 -26.65 18.47
N GLN A 396 24.59 -27.42 18.42
CA GLN A 396 24.02 -28.04 19.61
C GLN A 396 25.00 -28.99 20.30
N SER A 397 25.75 -29.79 19.53
CA SER A 397 26.77 -30.70 20.06
C SER A 397 27.95 -29.94 20.67
N GLU A 398 28.45 -28.89 20.00
CA GLU A 398 29.57 -28.08 20.50
C GLU A 398 29.17 -27.30 21.76
N ILE A 399 27.94 -26.77 21.81
CA ILE A 399 27.39 -26.12 23.02
C ILE A 399 27.34 -27.10 24.18
N ALA A 400 26.90 -28.35 23.95
CA ALA A 400 26.83 -29.36 25.00
C ALA A 400 28.24 -29.75 25.52
N ASP A 401 29.25 -29.83 24.65
CA ASP A 401 30.63 -30.07 25.05
C ASP A 401 31.23 -28.89 25.85
N ALA A 402 31.03 -27.66 25.38
CA ALA A 402 31.48 -26.46 26.08
C ALA A 402 30.82 -26.32 27.47
N ASP A 403 29.53 -26.66 27.57
CA ASP A 403 28.78 -26.70 28.83
C ASP A 403 29.32 -27.77 29.79
N TYR A 404 29.63 -28.97 29.28
CA TYR A 404 30.28 -30.02 30.08
C TYR A 404 31.65 -29.59 30.61
N ARG A 405 32.43 -28.85 29.80
CA ARG A 405 33.70 -28.23 30.21
C ARG A 405 33.53 -27.02 31.12
N LYS A 406 32.29 -26.54 31.34
CA LYS A 406 31.95 -25.31 32.06
C LYS A 406 32.60 -24.06 31.45
N ASP A 407 32.89 -24.07 30.16
CA ASP A 407 33.34 -22.90 29.43
C ASP A 407 32.12 -22.06 29.02
N TYR A 408 31.57 -21.34 29.99
CA TYR A 408 30.36 -20.54 29.77
C TYR A 408 30.57 -19.40 28.77
N THR A 409 31.81 -18.95 28.55
CA THR A 409 32.10 -17.94 27.53
C THR A 409 32.00 -18.50 26.11
N GLU A 410 32.51 -19.71 25.91
CA GLU A 410 32.36 -20.44 24.65
C GLU A 410 30.88 -20.81 24.39
N VAL A 411 30.15 -21.28 25.42
CA VAL A 411 28.70 -21.54 25.33
C VAL A 411 27.95 -20.31 24.81
N GLN A 412 28.21 -19.13 25.37
CA GLN A 412 27.55 -17.88 24.93
C GLN A 412 27.86 -17.54 23.47
N SER A 413 29.12 -17.70 23.04
CA SER A 413 29.55 -17.44 21.67
C SER A 413 28.86 -18.38 20.66
N LEU A 414 28.89 -19.69 20.93
CA LEU A 414 28.25 -20.70 20.09
C LEU A 414 26.73 -20.54 20.07
N THR A 415 26.12 -20.21 21.22
CA THR A 415 24.68 -19.99 21.33
C THR A 415 24.23 -18.77 20.52
N LYS A 416 25.03 -17.71 20.47
CA LYS A 416 24.76 -16.56 19.59
C LYS A 416 24.72 -17.00 18.11
N MET A 417 25.67 -17.82 17.69
CA MET A 417 25.71 -18.38 16.33
C MET A 417 24.50 -19.28 16.04
N LEU A 418 24.07 -20.06 17.04
CA LEU A 418 22.87 -20.91 16.96
C LEU A 418 21.59 -20.08 16.80
N ILE A 419 21.43 -18.99 17.57
CA ILE A 419 20.30 -18.05 17.46
C ILE A 419 20.21 -17.49 16.03
N ASP A 420 21.34 -16.99 15.50
CA ASP A 420 21.40 -16.44 14.14
C ASP A 420 21.05 -17.50 13.08
N THR A 421 21.55 -18.72 13.26
CA THR A 421 21.28 -19.84 12.35
C THR A 421 19.82 -20.29 12.42
N ALA A 422 19.23 -20.36 13.62
CA ALA A 422 17.84 -20.74 13.82
C ALA A 422 16.87 -19.72 13.19
N LEU A 423 17.12 -18.42 13.35
CA LEU A 423 16.33 -17.36 12.71
C LEU A 423 16.38 -17.47 11.18
N ASN A 424 17.57 -17.68 10.61
CA ASN A 424 17.75 -17.90 9.18
C ASN A 424 17.00 -19.15 8.68
N ALA A 425 16.95 -20.21 9.49
CA ALA A 425 16.23 -21.43 9.17
C ALA A 425 14.70 -21.27 9.25
N ILE A 426 14.19 -20.52 10.24
CA ILE A 426 12.78 -20.15 10.34
C ILE A 426 12.35 -19.35 9.09
N GLU A 427 13.12 -18.32 8.70
CA GLU A 427 12.81 -17.51 7.51
C GLU A 427 12.83 -18.36 6.22
N TYR A 428 13.76 -19.31 6.12
CA TYR A 428 13.82 -20.24 4.99
C TYR A 428 12.53 -21.05 4.83
N PHE A 429 12.01 -21.64 5.91
CA PHE A 429 10.78 -22.43 5.83
C PHE A 429 9.53 -21.58 5.58
N GLN A 430 9.43 -20.42 6.23
CA GLN A 430 8.33 -19.48 6.01
C GLN A 430 8.24 -19.00 4.54
N THR A 431 9.36 -18.96 3.83
CA THR A 431 9.43 -18.46 2.45
C THR A 431 9.70 -19.55 1.40
N TYR A 432 9.69 -20.83 1.77
CA TYR A 432 10.14 -21.94 0.92
C TYR A 432 9.46 -22.00 -0.47
N TYR A 433 8.13 -21.87 -0.51
CA TYR A 433 7.39 -21.94 -1.77
C TYR A 433 7.45 -20.67 -2.61
N LYS A 434 7.82 -19.52 -2.02
CA LYS A 434 7.80 -18.21 -2.67
C LYS A 434 8.51 -18.17 -4.02
N PRO A 435 9.80 -18.58 -4.15
CA PRO A 435 10.50 -18.54 -5.45
C PRO A 435 9.88 -19.49 -6.49
N HIS A 436 9.40 -20.66 -6.07
CA HIS A 436 8.77 -21.64 -6.95
C HIS A 436 7.43 -21.15 -7.50
N LEU A 437 6.61 -20.55 -6.63
CA LEU A 437 5.34 -19.95 -7.00
C LEU A 437 5.56 -18.75 -7.92
N TYR A 438 6.58 -17.92 -7.68
CA TYR A 438 6.96 -16.83 -8.59
C TYR A 438 7.27 -17.35 -10.00
N ILE A 439 8.08 -18.41 -10.14
CA ILE A 439 8.37 -18.99 -11.45
C ILE A 439 7.09 -19.53 -12.11
N ALA A 440 6.29 -20.33 -11.39
CA ALA A 440 5.09 -20.95 -11.93
C ALA A 440 4.02 -19.93 -12.38
N LEU A 441 3.80 -18.89 -11.58
CA LEU A 441 2.86 -17.82 -11.88
C LEU A 441 3.35 -16.95 -13.03
N THR A 442 4.65 -16.62 -13.08
CA THR A 442 5.24 -15.87 -14.21
C THR A 442 5.07 -16.63 -15.52
N LEU A 443 5.33 -17.95 -15.52
CA LEU A 443 5.08 -18.79 -16.69
C LEU A 443 3.59 -18.79 -17.07
N THR A 444 2.68 -18.79 -16.09
CA THR A 444 1.24 -18.71 -16.34
C THR A 444 0.85 -17.36 -16.96
N MET A 445 1.34 -16.24 -16.42
CA MET A 445 1.09 -14.89 -16.93
C MET A 445 1.67 -14.72 -18.35
N LEU A 446 2.89 -15.20 -18.62
CA LEU A 446 3.51 -15.17 -19.96
C LEU A 446 2.74 -16.03 -20.97
N GLY A 447 2.32 -17.24 -20.58
CA GLY A 447 1.49 -18.09 -21.43
C GLY A 447 0.15 -17.46 -21.74
N TRP A 448 -0.45 -16.79 -20.76
CA TRP A 448 -1.73 -16.08 -20.91
C TRP A 448 -1.60 -14.90 -21.87
N LEU A 449 -0.55 -14.08 -21.73
CA LEU A 449 -0.23 -12.99 -22.66
C LEU A 449 -0.05 -13.50 -24.09
N LEU A 450 0.63 -14.63 -24.29
CA LEU A 450 0.82 -15.22 -25.62
C LEU A 450 -0.52 -15.71 -26.23
N LEU A 451 -1.41 -16.27 -25.40
CA LEU A 451 -2.78 -16.64 -25.79
C LEU A 451 -3.57 -15.41 -26.25
N LEU A 452 -3.53 -14.32 -25.48
CA LEU A 452 -4.18 -13.05 -25.85
C LEU A 452 -3.58 -12.43 -27.11
N ALA A 453 -2.25 -12.45 -27.26
CA ALA A 453 -1.55 -11.95 -28.44
C ALA A 453 -2.01 -12.66 -29.71
N LYS A 454 -2.16 -14.00 -29.65
CA LYS A 454 -2.67 -14.79 -30.77
C LYS A 454 -4.10 -14.43 -31.12
N GLU A 455 -5.00 -14.34 -30.14
CA GLU A 455 -6.39 -13.94 -30.37
C GLU A 455 -6.53 -12.51 -30.89
N THR A 456 -5.54 -11.64 -30.64
CA THR A 456 -5.55 -10.23 -31.02
C THR A 456 -4.96 -10.01 -32.41
N CYS A 457 -3.75 -10.53 -32.66
CA CYS A 457 -2.92 -10.21 -33.83
C CYS A 457 -3.12 -11.12 -35.04
N THR A 458 -3.73 -12.31 -34.90
CA THR A 458 -3.93 -13.21 -36.06
C THR A 458 -5.21 -12.87 -36.83
N PRO A 459 -5.17 -12.85 -38.18
CA PRO A 459 -6.37 -12.65 -38.99
C PRO A 459 -7.33 -13.84 -38.86
N THR A 460 -8.64 -13.57 -38.93
CA THR A 460 -9.73 -14.54 -38.78
C THR A 460 -9.71 -15.69 -39.80
N ASN A 461 -8.95 -15.56 -40.90
CA ASN A 461 -8.65 -16.66 -41.82
C ASN A 461 -7.54 -17.57 -41.26
N THR A 462 -7.85 -18.29 -40.19
CA THR A 462 -6.95 -19.34 -39.69
C THR A 462 -7.05 -20.54 -40.63
N ARG A 463 -5.98 -20.84 -41.36
CA ARG A 463 -5.77 -22.22 -41.84
C ARG A 463 -5.87 -23.12 -40.61
N ILE A 464 -6.79 -24.09 -40.62
CA ILE A 464 -6.95 -25.04 -39.52
C ILE A 464 -5.70 -25.91 -39.50
N PHE A 465 -4.73 -25.56 -38.65
CA PHE A 465 -3.58 -26.40 -38.40
C PHE A 465 -4.01 -27.57 -37.50
N ALA A 466 -3.67 -28.79 -37.90
CA ALA A 466 -3.95 -29.97 -37.10
C ALA A 466 -3.29 -29.88 -35.72
N LEU A 467 -4.06 -30.24 -34.68
CA LEU A 467 -3.59 -30.38 -33.31
C LEU A 467 -2.42 -31.38 -33.27
N ASN A 468 -1.30 -31.01 -32.66
CA ASN A 468 -0.25 -31.97 -32.36
C ASN A 468 -0.67 -32.82 -31.16
N ARG A 469 -1.38 -33.93 -31.45
CA ARG A 469 -1.91 -34.85 -30.43
C ARG A 469 -0.83 -35.44 -29.53
N ALA A 470 0.39 -35.63 -30.05
CA ALA A 470 1.50 -36.13 -29.25
C ALA A 470 1.88 -35.11 -28.16
N VAL A 471 2.04 -33.83 -28.49
CA VAL A 471 2.35 -32.77 -27.52
C VAL A 471 1.21 -32.58 -26.52
N ALA A 472 -0.04 -32.62 -26.97
CA ALA A 472 -1.20 -32.53 -26.08
C ALA A 472 -1.26 -33.72 -25.09
N LEU A 473 -1.03 -34.95 -25.56
CA LEU A 473 -0.98 -36.13 -24.71
C LEU A 473 0.18 -36.05 -23.71
N THR A 474 1.38 -35.65 -24.18
CA THR A 474 2.54 -35.43 -23.31
C THR A 474 2.24 -34.40 -22.23
N ALA A 475 1.58 -33.28 -22.55
CA ALA A 475 1.22 -32.26 -21.57
C ALA A 475 0.23 -32.79 -20.51
N VAL A 476 -0.76 -33.59 -20.92
CA VAL A 476 -1.69 -34.24 -19.98
C VAL A 476 -0.95 -35.21 -19.08
N VAL A 477 -0.05 -36.03 -19.63
CA VAL A 477 0.79 -36.95 -18.85
C VAL A 477 1.67 -36.17 -17.87
N VAL A 478 2.32 -35.09 -18.30
CA VAL A 478 3.14 -34.24 -17.41
C VAL A 478 2.28 -33.59 -16.33
N ALA A 479 1.10 -33.06 -16.65
CA ALA A 479 0.20 -32.47 -15.67
C ALA A 479 -0.28 -33.49 -14.63
N LEU A 480 -0.63 -34.71 -15.07
CA LEU A 480 -0.99 -35.82 -14.19
C LEU A 480 0.21 -36.23 -13.32
N THR A 481 1.40 -36.37 -13.89
CA THR A 481 2.62 -36.71 -13.14
C THR A 481 2.94 -35.65 -12.09
N VAL A 482 2.91 -34.36 -12.46
CA VAL A 482 3.12 -33.24 -11.52
C VAL A 482 2.07 -33.29 -10.41
N THR A 483 0.80 -33.50 -10.75
CA THR A 483 -0.30 -33.58 -9.77
C THR A 483 -0.12 -34.77 -8.83
N ILE A 484 0.07 -35.97 -9.36
CA ILE A 484 0.24 -37.21 -8.58
C ILE A 484 1.46 -37.10 -7.68
N PHE A 485 2.58 -36.58 -8.19
CA PHE A 485 3.81 -36.42 -7.43
C PHE A 485 3.65 -35.42 -6.27
N ASN A 486 3.04 -34.26 -6.51
CA ASN A 486 2.81 -33.27 -5.45
C ASN A 486 1.77 -33.77 -4.42
N ILE A 487 0.75 -34.52 -4.85
CA ILE A 487 -0.20 -35.18 -3.93
C ILE A 487 0.54 -36.24 -3.09
N ALA A 488 1.39 -37.06 -3.70
CA ALA A 488 2.21 -38.05 -2.99
C ALA A 488 3.19 -37.40 -2.00
N GLN A 489 3.65 -36.18 -2.29
CA GLN A 489 4.46 -35.35 -1.42
C GLN A 489 3.65 -34.50 -0.43
N ASN A 490 2.32 -34.67 -0.35
CA ASN A 490 1.46 -33.88 0.55
C ASN A 490 1.65 -32.36 0.43
N THR A 491 2.03 -31.88 -0.76
CA THR A 491 2.19 -30.45 -1.05
C THR A 491 0.84 -29.73 -0.90
N PRO A 492 0.79 -28.50 -0.35
CA PRO A 492 -0.47 -27.78 -0.17
C PRO A 492 -1.27 -27.68 -1.48
N THR A 493 -2.56 -27.96 -1.44
CA THR A 493 -3.43 -28.04 -2.63
C THR A 493 -3.41 -26.76 -3.48
N VAL A 494 -3.30 -25.60 -2.84
CA VAL A 494 -3.16 -24.30 -3.51
C VAL A 494 -1.85 -24.21 -4.31
N VAL A 495 -0.75 -24.74 -3.77
CA VAL A 495 0.54 -24.79 -4.49
C VAL A 495 0.46 -25.74 -5.68
N VAL A 496 -0.17 -26.90 -5.52
CA VAL A 496 -0.38 -27.86 -6.62
C VAL A 496 -1.17 -27.23 -7.76
N LEU A 497 -2.23 -26.48 -7.44
CA LEU A 497 -3.00 -25.72 -8.43
C LEU A 497 -2.07 -24.80 -9.25
N TYR A 498 -1.24 -24.00 -8.58
CA TYR A 498 -0.33 -23.07 -9.27
C TYR A 498 0.78 -23.75 -10.08
N PHE A 499 1.22 -24.96 -9.71
CA PHE A 499 2.18 -25.73 -10.52
C PHE A 499 1.55 -26.39 -11.74
N VAL A 500 0.28 -26.77 -11.67
CA VAL A 500 -0.43 -27.43 -12.78
C VAL A 500 -0.88 -26.44 -13.85
N LEU A 501 -1.28 -25.22 -13.46
CA LEU A 501 -1.70 -24.15 -14.38
C LEU A 501 -0.75 -23.89 -15.56
N PRO A 502 0.56 -23.63 -15.34
CA PRO A 502 1.48 -23.38 -16.45
C PRO A 502 1.65 -24.62 -17.33
N VAL A 503 1.61 -25.84 -16.78
CA VAL A 503 1.73 -27.07 -17.58
C VAL A 503 0.56 -27.23 -18.54
N ILE A 504 -0.68 -27.02 -18.05
CA ILE A 504 -1.88 -27.09 -18.90
C ILE A 504 -1.82 -26.01 -19.99
N LEU A 505 -1.48 -24.78 -19.61
CA LEU A 505 -1.46 -23.63 -20.51
C LEU A 505 -0.38 -23.76 -21.60
N TRP A 506 0.87 -24.05 -21.21
CA TRP A 506 1.97 -24.24 -22.16
C TRP A 506 1.83 -25.54 -22.96
N GLY A 507 1.20 -26.58 -22.39
CA GLY A 507 0.81 -27.77 -23.12
C GLY A 507 -0.17 -27.46 -24.25
N TYR A 508 -1.18 -26.65 -23.98
CA TYR A 508 -2.12 -26.16 -25.00
C TYR A 508 -1.42 -25.32 -26.07
N ILE A 509 -0.55 -24.38 -25.68
CA ILE A 509 0.23 -23.54 -26.61
C ILE A 509 1.15 -24.41 -27.48
N GLY A 510 1.88 -25.34 -26.88
CA GLY A 510 2.79 -26.25 -27.56
C GLY A 510 2.07 -27.16 -28.56
N ALA A 511 0.90 -27.70 -28.21
CA ALA A 511 0.08 -28.51 -29.10
C ALA A 511 -0.40 -27.73 -30.34
N HIS A 512 -0.45 -26.39 -30.23
CA HIS A 512 -0.83 -25.46 -31.30
C HIS A 512 0.34 -24.56 -31.74
N TRP A 513 1.60 -24.94 -31.49
CA TRP A 513 2.77 -24.05 -31.63
C TRP A 513 2.88 -23.37 -33.01
N ARG A 514 2.47 -24.05 -34.09
CA ARG A 514 2.45 -23.48 -35.46
C ARG A 514 1.60 -22.21 -35.59
N GLN A 515 0.61 -22.03 -34.71
CA GLN A 515 -0.22 -20.83 -34.66
C GLN A 515 0.45 -19.67 -33.90
N TYR A 516 1.36 -19.98 -32.97
CA TYR A 516 2.03 -19.01 -32.11
C TYR A 516 3.42 -18.61 -32.61
N ALA A 517 4.16 -19.52 -33.26
CA ALA A 517 5.51 -19.29 -33.78
C ALA A 517 5.63 -18.03 -34.66
N PRO A 518 4.67 -17.68 -35.54
CA PRO A 518 4.75 -16.46 -36.35
C PRO A 518 4.75 -15.16 -35.52
N LEU A 519 4.22 -15.17 -34.29
CA LEU A 519 4.20 -14.01 -33.41
C LEU A 519 5.59 -13.70 -32.83
N LEU A 520 6.48 -14.69 -32.81
CA LEU A 520 7.82 -14.60 -32.22
C LEU A 520 8.93 -14.43 -33.26
N GLN A 521 8.59 -14.26 -34.54
CA GLN A 521 9.55 -14.19 -35.64
C GLN A 521 9.41 -12.90 -36.46
N GLY A 522 10.53 -12.47 -37.06
CA GLY A 522 10.56 -11.35 -38.00
C GLY A 522 10.02 -10.03 -37.42
N LYS A 523 9.15 -9.35 -38.18
CA LYS A 523 8.59 -8.04 -37.80
C LYS A 523 7.71 -8.10 -36.54
N ALA A 524 7.06 -9.24 -36.26
CA ALA A 524 6.21 -9.41 -35.09
C ALA A 524 7.02 -9.37 -33.77
N ALA A 525 8.25 -9.91 -33.78
CA ALA A 525 9.16 -9.85 -32.64
C ALA A 525 9.58 -8.40 -32.33
N MET A 526 9.91 -7.61 -33.36
CA MET A 526 10.21 -6.18 -33.19
C MET A 526 9.02 -5.40 -32.60
N TYR A 527 7.80 -5.67 -33.08
CA TYR A 527 6.60 -5.03 -32.52
C TYR A 527 6.33 -5.45 -31.07
N SER A 528 6.59 -6.71 -30.73
CA SER A 528 6.47 -7.21 -29.36
C SER A 528 7.50 -6.56 -28.43
N ALA A 529 8.75 -6.37 -28.89
CA ALA A 529 9.75 -5.63 -28.14
C ALA A 529 9.35 -4.16 -27.92
N GLY A 530 8.82 -3.49 -28.94
CA GLY A 530 8.29 -2.13 -28.81
C GLY A 530 7.09 -2.03 -27.85
N PHE A 531 6.21 -3.05 -27.85
CA PHE A 531 5.11 -3.16 -26.89
C PHE A 531 5.63 -3.27 -25.45
N ILE A 532 6.60 -4.15 -25.21
CA ILE A 532 7.21 -4.33 -23.89
C ILE A 532 7.83 -3.02 -23.40
N ILE A 533 8.65 -2.34 -24.22
CA ILE A 533 9.26 -1.06 -23.85
C ILE A 533 8.21 -0.02 -23.46
N ALA A 534 7.11 0.07 -24.23
CA ALA A 534 6.04 1.01 -23.95
C ALA A 534 5.24 0.63 -22.69
N ALA A 535 5.01 -0.65 -22.44
CA ALA A 535 4.33 -1.13 -21.24
C ALA A 535 5.20 -0.95 -19.99
N GLU A 536 6.50 -1.21 -20.07
CA GLU A 536 7.46 -0.91 -19.00
C GLU A 536 7.45 0.59 -18.65
N ALA A 537 7.53 1.46 -19.65
CA ALA A 537 7.40 2.90 -19.43
C ALA A 537 6.14 3.28 -18.63
N LEU A 538 5.00 2.62 -18.88
CA LEU A 538 3.78 2.82 -18.10
C LEU A 538 3.90 2.31 -16.66
N VAL A 539 4.63 1.22 -16.39
CA VAL A 539 4.92 0.75 -15.02
C VAL A 539 5.69 1.83 -14.24
N TRP A 540 6.75 2.37 -14.85
CA TRP A 540 7.54 3.45 -14.23
C TRP A 540 6.68 4.69 -13.97
N ALA A 541 5.83 5.07 -14.92
CA ALA A 541 4.94 6.21 -14.76
C ALA A 541 3.78 6.01 -13.77
N PHE A 542 3.42 4.76 -13.49
CA PHE A 542 2.49 4.42 -12.43
C PHE A 542 3.16 4.55 -11.05
N MET A 543 4.44 4.17 -10.93
CA MET A 543 5.21 4.30 -9.69
C MET A 543 5.58 5.75 -9.37
N ASP A 544 5.98 6.53 -10.39
CA ASP A 544 6.20 7.97 -10.28
C ASP A 544 5.43 8.72 -11.37
N ARG A 545 4.37 9.42 -10.95
CA ARG A 545 3.52 10.21 -11.84
C ARG A 545 4.27 11.28 -12.63
N ARG A 546 5.44 11.74 -12.16
CA ARG A 546 6.25 12.75 -12.87
C ARG A 546 6.70 12.25 -14.25
N LEU A 547 6.84 10.93 -14.41
CA LEU A 547 7.20 10.30 -15.68
C LEU A 547 6.05 10.29 -16.70
N LEU A 548 4.81 10.62 -16.31
CA LEU A 548 3.71 10.83 -17.26
C LEU A 548 3.97 12.04 -18.16
N ALA A 549 4.68 13.07 -17.68
CA ALA A 549 5.04 14.23 -18.48
C ALA A 549 5.91 13.87 -19.71
N PRO A 550 7.09 13.24 -19.57
CA PRO A 550 7.88 12.84 -20.73
C PRO A 550 7.18 11.82 -21.63
N LEU A 551 6.34 10.92 -21.09
CA LEU A 551 5.56 9.99 -21.92
C LEU A 551 4.48 10.68 -22.74
N LEU A 552 3.79 11.68 -22.19
CA LEU A 552 2.87 12.54 -22.92
C LEU A 552 3.58 13.28 -24.06
N TRP A 553 4.81 13.74 -23.84
CA TRP A 553 5.63 14.36 -24.88
C TRP A 553 5.96 13.39 -26.02
N VAL A 554 6.43 12.19 -25.70
CA VAL A 554 6.72 11.16 -26.69
C VAL A 554 5.46 10.82 -27.49
N HIS A 555 4.33 10.61 -26.82
CA HIS A 555 3.03 10.36 -27.47
C HIS A 555 2.62 11.54 -28.37
N CYS A 556 2.74 12.77 -27.89
CA CYS A 556 2.42 13.99 -28.62
C CYS A 556 3.18 14.08 -29.95
N LEU A 557 4.49 13.83 -29.93
CA LEU A 557 5.35 13.85 -31.12
C LEU A 557 5.01 12.72 -32.11
N ILE A 558 4.77 11.50 -31.60
CA ILE A 558 4.40 10.35 -32.45
C ILE A 558 3.07 10.60 -33.17
N VAL A 559 2.09 11.18 -32.49
CA VAL A 559 0.76 11.48 -33.06
C VAL A 559 0.85 12.54 -34.17
N VAL A 560 1.67 13.57 -34.00
CA VAL A 560 1.73 14.71 -34.93
C VAL A 560 2.71 14.52 -36.08
N LYS A 561 3.72 13.65 -35.96
CA LYS A 561 4.73 13.41 -37.01
C LYS A 561 4.14 13.26 -38.43
N PRO A 562 3.09 12.44 -38.67
CA PRO A 562 2.52 12.28 -40.01
C PRO A 562 1.82 13.52 -40.57
N LEU A 563 1.48 14.49 -39.72
CA LEU A 563 0.89 15.78 -40.12
C LEU A 563 1.95 16.83 -40.42
N LEU A 564 3.13 16.75 -39.79
CA LEU A 564 4.29 17.62 -40.08
C LEU A 564 4.93 17.27 -41.43
N ASP A 565 4.94 15.98 -41.80
CA ASP A 565 5.50 15.49 -43.06
C ASP A 565 4.63 15.83 -44.30
N ARG A 566 3.43 16.40 -44.11
CA ARG A 566 2.54 16.81 -45.21
C ARG A 566 2.92 18.20 -45.74
N LYS A 567 2.78 18.42 -47.06
CA LYS A 567 3.03 19.73 -47.70
C LYS A 567 2.25 20.86 -46.99
N PRO A 568 2.83 22.06 -46.82
CA PRO A 568 2.33 23.13 -45.95
C PRO A 568 1.04 23.86 -46.41
N SER A 569 0.24 23.28 -47.31
CA SER A 569 -0.89 23.95 -47.98
C SER A 569 -2.16 24.12 -47.14
N ASP A 570 -2.28 23.49 -45.96
CA ASP A 570 -3.47 23.61 -45.09
C ASP A 570 -3.16 24.41 -43.80
N ALA A 571 -3.63 25.67 -43.73
CA ALA A 571 -3.50 26.52 -42.53
C ALA A 571 -4.21 25.93 -41.30
N ASN A 572 -5.31 25.19 -41.51
CA ASN A 572 -6.11 24.59 -40.44
C ASN A 572 -5.34 23.47 -39.69
N ASN A 573 -4.59 22.64 -40.43
CA ASN A 573 -3.79 21.56 -39.86
C ASN A 573 -2.65 22.10 -38.97
N ARG A 574 -2.01 23.20 -39.38
CA ARG A 574 -0.97 23.86 -38.57
C ARG A 574 -1.52 24.46 -37.28
N SER A 575 -2.73 25.03 -37.32
CA SER A 575 -3.38 25.53 -36.12
C SER A 575 -3.68 24.39 -35.14
N MET A 576 -4.25 23.27 -35.63
CA MET A 576 -4.56 22.10 -34.81
C MET A 576 -3.30 21.51 -34.15
N VAL A 577 -2.21 21.36 -34.90
CA VAL A 577 -0.92 20.87 -34.38
C VAL A 577 -0.35 21.78 -33.29
N ARG A 578 -0.39 23.10 -33.47
CA ARG A 578 0.06 24.06 -32.44
C ARG A 578 -0.74 23.93 -31.15
N HIS A 579 -2.06 23.84 -31.23
CA HIS A 579 -2.91 23.65 -30.05
C HIS A 579 -2.66 22.31 -29.36
N TRP A 580 -2.46 21.24 -30.14
CA TRP A 580 -2.13 19.92 -29.61
C TRP A 580 -0.83 19.93 -28.82
N ILE A 581 0.24 20.52 -29.36
CA ILE A 581 1.53 20.65 -28.67
C ILE A 581 1.38 21.51 -27.40
N ALA A 582 0.73 22.67 -27.51
CA ALA A 582 0.58 23.60 -26.39
C ALA A 582 -0.19 22.99 -25.21
N PHE A 583 -1.28 22.28 -25.47
CA PHE A 583 -2.09 21.69 -24.40
C PHE A 583 -1.49 20.40 -23.82
N ASN A 584 -0.72 19.62 -24.58
CA ASN A 584 0.06 18.53 -23.99
C ASN A 584 1.20 19.05 -23.10
N LEU A 585 1.83 20.19 -23.44
CA LEU A 585 2.79 20.88 -22.57
C LEU A 585 2.13 21.34 -21.27
N LEU A 586 0.97 21.99 -21.38
CA LEU A 586 0.20 22.45 -20.22
C LEU A 586 -0.23 21.28 -19.32
N LEU A 587 -0.75 20.20 -19.93
CA LEU A 587 -1.13 18.98 -19.23
C LEU A 587 0.04 18.33 -18.49
N SER A 588 1.23 18.35 -19.10
CA SER A 588 2.47 17.85 -18.49
C SER A 588 2.87 18.64 -17.24
N GLY A 589 2.56 19.93 -17.18
CA GLY A 589 2.89 20.79 -16.03
C GLY A 589 2.18 20.35 -14.73
N PHE A 590 0.98 19.75 -14.82
CA PHE A 590 0.24 19.31 -13.63
C PHE A 590 0.93 18.18 -12.87
N PHE A 591 1.75 17.34 -13.53
CA PHE A 591 2.50 16.27 -12.84
C PHE A 591 3.67 16.80 -12.00
N LEU A 592 4.08 18.04 -12.22
CA LEU A 592 5.12 18.72 -11.43
C LEU A 592 4.55 19.45 -10.22
N LEU A 593 3.24 19.73 -10.19
CA LEU A 593 2.56 20.29 -9.04
C LEU A 593 2.49 19.26 -7.90
N PRO A 594 2.32 19.66 -6.63
CA PRO A 594 2.06 18.73 -5.53
C PRO A 594 0.73 18.00 -5.72
N THR A 595 0.60 16.78 -5.17
CA THR A 595 -0.68 16.07 -5.11
C THR A 595 -1.64 16.84 -4.22
N ILE A 596 -2.92 16.85 -4.56
CA ILE A 596 -3.93 17.54 -3.76
C ILE A 596 -4.32 16.62 -2.59
N GLY A 597 -4.00 17.06 -1.38
CA GLY A 597 -4.31 16.42 -0.12
C GLY A 597 -4.67 17.46 0.95
N ARG A 598 -4.73 17.03 2.21
CA ARG A 598 -5.18 17.86 3.35
C ARG A 598 -4.43 19.20 3.48
N ASP A 599 -3.15 19.23 3.10
CA ASP A 599 -2.25 20.36 3.35
C ASP A 599 -1.89 21.20 2.11
N SER A 600 -2.37 20.85 0.91
CA SER A 600 -1.94 21.46 -0.36
C SER A 600 -3.03 22.19 -1.15
N SER A 601 -4.14 22.56 -0.50
CA SER A 601 -5.24 23.29 -1.18
C SER A 601 -4.83 24.71 -1.57
N ASN A 602 -4.98 25.07 -2.85
CA ASN A 602 -4.78 26.43 -3.35
C ASN A 602 -6.10 27.00 -3.92
N LEU A 603 -6.72 27.89 -3.14
CA LEU A 603 -8.00 28.53 -3.45
C LEU A 603 -7.94 29.47 -4.66
N TYR A 604 -6.82 30.16 -4.88
CA TYR A 604 -6.66 31.07 -6.02
C TYR A 604 -6.75 30.31 -7.34
N LEU A 605 -6.08 29.15 -7.42
CA LEU A 605 -6.16 28.28 -8.58
C LEU A 605 -7.58 27.74 -8.78
N LEU A 606 -8.31 27.44 -7.70
CA LEU A 606 -9.71 27.03 -7.79
C LEU A 606 -10.59 28.15 -8.37
N CYS A 607 -10.45 29.39 -7.88
CA CYS A 607 -11.20 30.54 -8.41
C CYS A 607 -10.90 30.80 -9.90
N ILE A 608 -9.62 30.77 -10.29
CA ILE A 608 -9.22 30.89 -11.72
C ILE A 608 -9.86 29.77 -12.55
N SER A 609 -9.91 28.55 -12.00
CA SER A 609 -10.54 27.41 -12.67
C SER A 609 -12.04 27.65 -12.94
N ILE A 610 -12.76 28.24 -11.98
CA ILE A 610 -14.19 28.56 -12.10
C ILE A 610 -14.43 29.56 -13.23
N PHE A 611 -13.64 30.63 -13.29
CA PHE A 611 -13.75 31.62 -14.37
C PHE A 611 -13.42 31.01 -15.74
N ALA A 612 -12.35 30.22 -15.83
CA ALA A 612 -11.93 29.56 -17.06
C ALA A 612 -13.02 28.62 -17.61
N TRP A 613 -13.59 27.75 -16.75
CA TRP A 613 -14.68 26.87 -17.15
C TRP A 613 -15.95 27.62 -17.52
N THR A 614 -16.28 28.71 -16.82
CA THR A 614 -17.47 29.53 -17.14
C THR A 614 -17.35 30.14 -18.53
N ALA A 615 -16.18 30.67 -18.89
CA ALA A 615 -15.92 31.21 -20.22
C ALA A 615 -15.99 30.14 -21.31
N VAL A 616 -15.37 28.97 -21.07
CA VAL A 616 -15.38 27.84 -22.02
C VAL A 616 -16.79 27.28 -22.20
N ASN A 617 -17.55 27.10 -21.13
CA ASN A 617 -18.93 26.63 -21.17
C ASN A 617 -19.83 27.61 -21.93
N THR A 618 -19.64 28.92 -21.73
CA THR A 618 -20.35 29.95 -22.50
C THR A 618 -20.04 29.84 -24.00
N MET A 619 -18.77 29.61 -24.37
CA MET A 619 -18.37 29.40 -25.76
C MET A 619 -19.00 28.13 -26.36
N ILE A 620 -19.04 27.02 -25.61
CA ILE A 620 -19.67 25.77 -26.04
C ILE A 620 -21.17 26.00 -26.29
N VAL A 621 -21.87 26.64 -25.35
CA VAL A 621 -23.30 26.95 -25.49
C VAL A 621 -23.56 27.87 -26.67
N HIS A 622 -22.73 28.90 -26.89
CA HIS A 622 -22.90 29.82 -28.02
C HIS A 622 -22.79 29.10 -29.38
N ARG A 623 -21.84 28.15 -29.49
CA ARG A 623 -21.63 27.31 -30.69
C ARG A 623 -22.65 26.18 -30.87
N SER A 624 -23.42 25.85 -29.84
CA SER A 624 -24.45 24.81 -29.91
C SER A 624 -25.57 25.15 -30.91
N LYS A 625 -26.29 24.12 -31.37
CA LYS A 625 -27.43 24.25 -32.30
C LYS A 625 -28.77 24.55 -31.60
N HIS A 626 -28.75 24.96 -30.33
CA HIS A 626 -29.95 25.28 -29.55
C HIS A 626 -30.62 26.59 -30.01
N THR A 627 -31.89 26.78 -29.65
CA THR A 627 -32.61 28.05 -29.84
C THR A 627 -31.98 29.15 -28.98
N SER A 628 -32.13 30.41 -29.39
CA SER A 628 -31.57 31.58 -28.66
C SER A 628 -32.03 31.62 -27.20
N LEU A 629 -33.29 31.28 -26.92
CA LEU A 629 -33.84 31.21 -25.57
C LEU A 629 -33.12 30.15 -24.70
N LEU A 630 -32.94 28.94 -25.21
CA LEU A 630 -32.24 27.87 -24.49
C LEU A 630 -30.77 28.22 -24.25
N LYS A 631 -30.11 28.91 -25.19
CA LYS A 631 -28.74 29.41 -25.00
C LYS A 631 -28.68 30.41 -23.85
N SER A 632 -29.60 31.38 -23.81
CA SER A 632 -29.66 32.39 -22.74
C SER A 632 -29.91 31.76 -21.37
N ILE A 633 -30.83 30.79 -21.29
CA ILE A 633 -31.09 30.05 -20.05
C ILE A 633 -29.86 29.26 -19.60
N ALA A 634 -29.20 28.54 -20.51
CA ALA A 634 -28.00 27.76 -20.19
C ALA A 634 -26.85 28.64 -19.70
N VAL A 635 -26.61 29.80 -20.33
CA VAL A 635 -25.60 30.77 -19.87
C VAL A 635 -25.96 31.33 -18.49
N LEU A 636 -27.23 31.68 -18.26
CA LEU A 636 -27.69 32.18 -16.96
C LEU A 636 -27.47 31.14 -15.86
N VAL A 637 -27.81 29.87 -16.10
CA VAL A 637 -27.60 28.77 -15.16
C VAL A 637 -26.11 28.61 -14.83
N GLN A 638 -25.22 28.70 -15.82
CA GLN A 638 -23.78 28.62 -15.62
C GLN A 638 -23.23 29.78 -14.78
N LEU A 639 -23.71 31.01 -15.02
CA LEU A 639 -23.33 32.19 -14.23
C LEU A 639 -23.80 32.08 -12.79
N LEU A 640 -25.05 31.63 -12.57
CA LEU A 640 -25.59 31.40 -11.22
C LEU A 640 -24.83 30.31 -10.48
N GLN A 641 -24.43 29.25 -11.19
CA GLN A 641 -23.62 28.19 -10.62
C GLN A 641 -22.25 28.70 -10.17
N ALA A 642 -21.55 29.47 -11.01
CA ALA A 642 -20.26 30.06 -10.68
C ALA A 642 -20.37 31.03 -9.49
N ALA A 643 -21.40 31.88 -9.49
CA ALA A 643 -21.67 32.81 -8.39
C ALA A 643 -21.93 32.08 -7.06
N ASN A 644 -22.77 31.03 -7.08
CA ASN A 644 -23.05 30.22 -5.89
C ASN A 644 -21.78 29.54 -5.36
N LEU A 645 -20.94 29.00 -6.24
CA LEU A 645 -19.70 28.34 -5.83
C LEU A 645 -18.69 29.32 -5.23
N LEU A 646 -18.50 30.49 -5.84
CA LEU A 646 -17.61 31.54 -5.29
C LEU A 646 -18.10 32.04 -3.93
N TYR A 647 -19.41 32.25 -3.78
CA TYR A 647 -20.02 32.63 -2.50
C TYR A 647 -19.82 31.55 -1.43
N LEU A 648 -19.99 30.28 -1.79
CA LEU A 648 -19.83 29.16 -0.86
C LEU A 648 -18.36 28.98 -0.42
N ILE A 649 -17.40 29.16 -1.33
CA ILE A 649 -15.97 29.17 -1.01
C ILE A 649 -15.64 30.32 -0.04
N PHE A 650 -16.17 31.52 -0.29
CA PHE A 650 -15.98 32.68 0.59
C PHE A 650 -16.48 32.40 2.02
N LEU A 651 -17.69 31.85 2.17
CA LEU A 651 -18.25 31.52 3.48
C LEU A 651 -17.44 30.47 4.24
N ILE A 652 -16.99 29.41 3.53
CA ILE A 652 -16.16 28.36 4.13
C ILE A 652 -14.83 28.93 4.61
N GLN A 653 -14.18 29.78 3.80
CA GLN A 653 -12.90 30.40 4.17
C GLN A 653 -13.04 31.35 5.36
N ALA A 654 -14.17 32.06 5.46
CA ALA A 654 -14.49 32.93 6.58
C ALA A 654 -14.91 32.16 7.85
N SER A 655 -14.91 30.82 7.85
CA SER A 655 -15.46 29.98 8.91
C SER A 655 -16.90 30.36 9.30
N ALA A 656 -17.67 30.87 8.33
CA ALA A 656 -19.04 31.31 8.52
C ALA A 656 -20.04 30.17 8.25
N ASN A 657 -21.24 30.27 8.83
CA ASN A 657 -22.30 29.31 8.59
C ASN A 657 -22.76 29.35 7.13
N VAL A 658 -22.65 28.20 6.44
CA VAL A 658 -23.10 28.05 5.05
C VAL A 658 -24.60 27.79 5.00
N PRO A 659 -25.42 28.64 4.35
CA PRO A 659 -26.86 28.43 4.24
C PRO A 659 -27.24 27.14 3.52
N GLN A 660 -28.30 26.48 3.97
CA GLN A 660 -28.77 25.22 3.38
C GLN A 660 -29.19 25.38 1.91
N TRP A 661 -29.73 26.55 1.53
CA TRP A 661 -30.13 26.80 0.14
C TRP A 661 -28.94 26.79 -0.83
N CYS A 662 -27.76 27.29 -0.43
CA CYS A 662 -26.55 27.26 -1.27
C CYS A 662 -26.14 25.81 -1.59
N ARG A 663 -26.26 24.92 -0.59
CA ARG A 663 -25.96 23.49 -0.71
C ARG A 663 -27.00 22.77 -1.57
N SER A 664 -28.28 23.09 -1.39
CA SER A 664 -29.36 22.58 -2.25
C SER A 664 -29.13 22.99 -3.72
N LEU A 665 -28.67 24.22 -3.97
CA LEU A 665 -28.30 24.66 -5.32
C LEU A 665 -27.14 23.83 -5.91
N CYS A 666 -26.15 23.42 -5.11
CA CYS A 666 -25.09 22.51 -5.60
C CYS A 666 -25.65 21.18 -6.11
N TRP A 667 -26.63 20.59 -5.41
CA TRP A 667 -27.32 19.37 -5.86
C TRP A 667 -28.11 19.62 -7.15
N VAL A 668 -28.87 20.71 -7.21
CA VAL A 668 -29.68 21.07 -8.39
C VAL A 668 -28.80 21.30 -9.62
N PHE A 669 -27.76 22.13 -9.50
CA PHE A 669 -26.84 22.39 -10.61
C PHE A 669 -26.10 21.13 -11.06
N SER A 670 -25.75 20.24 -10.12
CA SER A 670 -25.12 18.96 -10.47
C SER A 670 -26.08 18.05 -11.25
N GLY A 671 -27.34 17.97 -10.82
CA GLY A 671 -28.39 17.25 -11.55
C GLY A 671 -28.62 17.82 -12.96
N LEU A 672 -28.71 19.15 -13.09
CA LEU A 672 -28.85 19.81 -14.38
C LEU A 672 -27.64 19.55 -15.30
N GLY A 673 -26.42 19.57 -14.76
CA GLY A 673 -25.20 19.25 -15.49
C GLY A 673 -25.19 17.82 -16.04
N LEU A 674 -25.62 16.85 -15.23
CA LEU A 674 -25.76 15.44 -15.65
C LEU A 674 -26.82 15.24 -16.73
N LEU A 675 -27.88 16.05 -16.73
CA LEU A 675 -28.97 15.98 -17.71
C LEU A 675 -28.70 16.77 -19.01
N ALA A 676 -27.76 17.73 -18.99
CA ALA A 676 -27.46 18.58 -20.14
C ALA A 676 -27.12 17.83 -21.44
N PRO A 677 -26.32 16.75 -21.44
CA PRO A 677 -25.98 16.01 -22.66
C PRO A 677 -27.19 15.45 -23.40
N TYR A 678 -28.25 15.03 -22.69
CA TYR A 678 -29.44 14.45 -23.31
C TYR A 678 -30.24 15.44 -24.16
N SER A 679 -30.00 16.74 -23.98
CA SER A 679 -30.62 17.80 -24.77
C SER A 679 -29.91 18.05 -26.11
N THR A 680 -28.73 17.47 -26.35
CA THR A 680 -27.95 17.69 -27.58
C THR A 680 -28.04 16.53 -28.57
N SER A 681 -27.58 16.74 -29.81
CA SER A 681 -27.46 15.69 -30.82
C SER A 681 -26.57 14.53 -30.34
N THR A 682 -26.78 13.33 -30.89
CA THR A 682 -25.88 12.16 -30.69
C THR A 682 -24.66 12.18 -31.61
N SER A 683 -24.47 13.27 -32.37
CA SER A 683 -23.22 13.53 -33.11
C SER A 683 -22.03 13.55 -32.14
N VAL A 684 -20.92 12.95 -32.54
CA VAL A 684 -19.73 12.77 -31.70
C VAL A 684 -19.23 14.10 -31.12
N SER A 685 -19.16 15.13 -31.95
CA SER A 685 -18.70 16.48 -31.59
C SER A 685 -19.64 17.17 -30.59
N ASP A 686 -20.93 17.31 -30.95
CA ASP A 686 -21.95 17.97 -30.13
C ASP A 686 -22.11 17.27 -28.76
N ARG A 687 -22.07 15.93 -28.75
CA ARG A 687 -22.24 15.14 -27.53
C ARG A 687 -21.03 15.20 -26.61
N MET A 688 -19.79 15.18 -27.14
CA MET A 688 -18.58 15.33 -26.33
C MET A 688 -18.48 16.68 -25.65
N LEU A 689 -18.75 17.77 -26.39
CA LEU A 689 -18.75 19.10 -25.82
C LEU A 689 -19.83 19.27 -24.74
N ALA A 690 -21.01 18.67 -24.94
CA ALA A 690 -22.07 18.66 -23.93
C ALA A 690 -21.67 17.86 -22.67
N LEU A 691 -20.99 16.73 -22.81
CA LEU A 691 -20.49 15.94 -21.67
C LEU A 691 -19.38 16.65 -20.90
N PHE A 692 -18.41 17.27 -21.59
CA PHE A 692 -17.37 18.09 -20.95
C PHE A 692 -18.00 19.25 -20.17
N SER A 693 -18.95 19.96 -20.79
CA SER A 693 -19.63 21.08 -20.14
C SER A 693 -20.48 20.62 -18.95
N GLY A 694 -21.29 19.59 -19.11
CA GLY A 694 -22.20 19.08 -18.07
C GLY A 694 -21.50 18.50 -16.84
N LEU A 695 -20.37 17.80 -17.03
CA LEU A 695 -19.61 17.21 -15.92
C LEU A 695 -18.62 18.18 -15.26
N SER A 696 -18.25 19.27 -15.93
CA SER A 696 -17.36 20.29 -15.35
C SER A 696 -17.90 20.90 -14.06
N GLY A 697 -19.23 21.09 -13.99
CA GLY A 697 -19.89 21.72 -12.86
C GLY A 697 -19.78 20.93 -11.55
N PRO A 698 -20.33 19.70 -11.50
CA PRO A 698 -20.14 18.81 -10.36
C PRO A 698 -18.67 18.64 -9.96
N TYR A 699 -17.77 18.51 -10.94
CA TYR A 699 -16.34 18.32 -10.68
C TYR A 699 -15.71 19.54 -10.01
N MET A 700 -16.03 20.77 -10.45
CA MET A 700 -15.61 22.01 -9.79
C MET A 700 -16.08 22.09 -8.34
N MET A 701 -17.32 21.69 -8.06
CA MET A 701 -17.89 21.71 -6.70
C MET A 701 -17.25 20.69 -5.76
N LEU A 702 -16.63 19.64 -6.31
CA LEU A 702 -15.93 18.59 -5.56
C LEU A 702 -14.41 18.82 -5.46
N SER A 703 -13.92 19.97 -5.92
CA SER A 703 -12.49 20.31 -6.02
C SER A 703 -12.04 21.28 -4.93
N LEU A 704 -10.76 21.18 -4.54
CA LEU A 704 -10.14 22.06 -3.54
C LEU A 704 -9.11 23.02 -4.15
N SER A 705 -8.58 22.70 -5.33
CA SER A 705 -7.48 23.47 -5.93
C SER A 705 -7.51 23.45 -7.47
N TYR A 706 -6.36 23.16 -8.12
CA TYR A 706 -6.17 23.21 -9.57
C TYR A 706 -6.88 22.09 -10.35
N GLU A 707 -7.59 21.17 -9.67
CA GLU A 707 -8.25 20.03 -10.30
C GLU A 707 -9.11 20.41 -11.51
N PRO A 708 -9.93 21.47 -11.48
CA PRO A 708 -10.78 21.76 -12.62
C PRO A 708 -9.99 22.35 -13.79
N LEU A 709 -8.87 23.07 -13.56
CA LEU A 709 -7.95 23.46 -14.63
C LEU A 709 -7.30 22.25 -15.28
N PHE A 710 -6.91 21.25 -14.49
CA PHE A 710 -6.44 19.97 -15.03
C PHE A 710 -7.52 19.33 -15.90
N LEU A 711 -8.76 19.21 -15.42
CA LEU A 711 -9.87 18.65 -16.18
C LEU A 711 -10.11 19.41 -17.49
N LEU A 712 -10.01 20.74 -17.48
CA LEU A 712 -10.18 21.57 -18.67
C LEU A 712 -9.13 21.24 -19.73
N CYS A 713 -7.86 21.22 -19.33
CA CYS A 713 -6.74 20.90 -20.20
C CYS A 713 -6.84 19.47 -20.73
N PHE A 714 -7.23 18.53 -19.87
CA PHE A 714 -7.47 17.14 -20.21
C PHE A 714 -8.60 17.00 -21.26
N CYS A 715 -9.78 17.59 -21.04
CA CYS A 715 -10.90 17.55 -21.97
C CYS A 715 -10.54 18.14 -23.34
N TYR A 716 -9.85 19.29 -23.36
CA TYR A 716 -9.43 19.92 -24.60
C TYR A 716 -8.40 19.07 -25.35
N THR A 717 -7.46 18.46 -24.62
CA THR A 717 -6.48 17.53 -25.20
C THR A 717 -7.19 16.31 -25.79
N LEU A 718 -8.14 15.70 -25.09
CA LEU A 718 -8.92 14.59 -25.61
C LEU A 718 -9.71 14.94 -26.88
N TYR A 719 -10.31 16.14 -26.92
CA TYR A 719 -11.01 16.63 -28.11
C TYR A 719 -10.06 16.82 -29.30
N LEU A 720 -8.88 17.39 -29.06
CA LEU A 720 -7.84 17.54 -30.09
C LEU A 720 -7.32 16.19 -30.58
N TRP A 721 -7.13 15.22 -29.68
CA TRP A 721 -6.70 13.88 -30.04
C TRP A 721 -7.67 13.24 -31.04
N LEU A 722 -8.97 13.35 -30.77
CA LEU A 722 -10.03 12.86 -31.65
C LEU A 722 -10.00 13.51 -33.04
N ASN A 723 -9.83 14.84 -33.08
CA ASN A 723 -9.74 15.59 -34.34
C ASN A 723 -8.49 15.23 -35.16
N VAL A 724 -7.35 15.08 -34.49
CA VAL A 724 -6.09 14.66 -35.13
C VAL A 724 -6.24 13.27 -35.75
N GLU A 725 -6.78 12.31 -34.99
CA GLU A 725 -7.01 10.94 -35.49
C GLU A 725 -8.02 10.92 -36.66
N ASN A 726 -9.10 11.69 -36.57
CA ASN A 726 -10.06 11.80 -37.67
C ASN A 726 -9.42 12.42 -38.92
N CYS A 727 -8.63 13.49 -38.80
CA CYS A 727 -7.94 14.11 -39.94
C CYS A 727 -6.89 13.16 -40.57
N MET A 728 -6.25 12.32 -39.77
CA MET A 728 -5.30 11.32 -40.26
C MET A 728 -5.99 10.20 -41.05
N ARG A 729 -7.12 9.69 -40.56
CA ARG A 729 -7.84 8.54 -41.14
C ARG A 729 -8.86 8.94 -42.20
N ASN A 730 -9.74 9.87 -41.87
CA ASN A 730 -10.88 10.29 -42.67
C ASN A 730 -10.65 11.70 -43.24
N LYS A 731 -9.88 11.78 -44.33
CA LYS A 731 -9.42 13.04 -44.93
C LYS A 731 -10.52 14.03 -45.33
N ARG A 732 -11.75 13.57 -45.59
CA ARG A 732 -12.86 14.38 -46.14
C ARG A 732 -14.11 14.41 -45.25
N ILE A 733 -14.17 13.64 -44.17
CA ILE A 733 -15.37 13.47 -43.36
C ILE A 733 -15.21 14.27 -42.07
N ALA A 734 -16.06 15.27 -41.88
CA ALA A 734 -16.06 16.09 -40.67
C ALA A 734 -16.51 15.27 -39.45
N LEU A 735 -15.95 15.58 -38.27
CA LEU A 735 -16.29 14.87 -37.02
C LEU A 735 -17.79 14.88 -36.71
N ASP A 736 -18.47 15.98 -37.05
CA ASP A 736 -19.91 16.19 -36.84
C ASP A 736 -20.80 15.17 -37.57
N SER A 737 -20.28 14.49 -38.59
CA SER A 737 -21.02 13.50 -39.38
C SER A 737 -21.03 12.09 -38.76
N PHE A 738 -20.21 11.84 -37.75
CA PHE A 738 -20.23 10.59 -37.00
C PHE A 738 -21.21 10.66 -35.84
N HIS A 739 -21.97 9.59 -35.61
CA HIS A 739 -22.96 9.49 -34.53
C HIS A 739 -22.63 8.31 -33.61
N TYR A 740 -22.84 8.47 -32.30
CA TYR A 740 -22.59 7.39 -31.34
C TYR A 740 -23.43 6.13 -31.56
N CYS A 741 -24.63 6.29 -32.14
CA CYS A 741 -25.55 5.19 -32.44
C CYS A 741 -25.19 4.40 -33.71
N SER A 742 -24.24 4.83 -34.53
CA SER A 742 -23.92 4.13 -35.77
C SER A 742 -23.09 2.86 -35.51
N SER A 743 -23.65 1.69 -35.82
CA SER A 743 -22.92 0.43 -35.83
C SER A 743 -22.20 0.25 -37.17
N ILE A 744 -20.92 0.60 -37.24
CA ILE A 744 -20.10 0.27 -38.41
C ILE A 744 -19.58 -1.17 -38.21
N GLN A 745 -19.93 -2.07 -39.13
CA GLN A 745 -19.33 -3.41 -39.20
C GLN A 745 -17.86 -3.24 -39.61
N ALA A 746 -16.96 -3.51 -38.67
CA ALA A 746 -15.53 -3.50 -38.89
C ALA A 746 -15.06 -4.90 -39.33
N GLU A 747 -14.74 -5.05 -40.61
CA GLU A 747 -13.91 -6.15 -41.10
C GLU A 747 -12.47 -5.65 -41.24
N GLY A 748 -11.57 -6.12 -40.38
CA GLY A 748 -10.16 -5.74 -40.48
C GLY A 748 -9.25 -6.34 -39.42
N SER A 749 -8.02 -6.67 -39.82
CA SER A 749 -6.92 -7.03 -38.93
C SER A 749 -6.39 -5.81 -38.16
N ILE A 750 -5.85 -6.03 -36.96
CA ILE A 750 -5.19 -4.97 -36.19
C ILE A 750 -3.83 -4.66 -36.84
N ASP A 751 -3.58 -3.38 -37.12
CA ASP A 751 -2.27 -2.86 -37.55
C ASP A 751 -1.58 -2.10 -36.38
N PHE A 752 -0.29 -1.82 -36.50
CA PHE A 752 0.52 -1.03 -35.56
C PHE A 752 -0.15 0.30 -35.14
N LYS A 753 -0.91 0.91 -36.04
CA LYS A 753 -1.67 2.15 -35.76
C LYS A 753 -2.69 1.97 -34.63
N ASN A 754 -3.26 0.78 -34.48
CA ASN A 754 -4.22 0.46 -33.41
C ASN A 754 -3.50 0.19 -32.08
N THR A 755 -2.26 -0.31 -32.14
CA THR A 755 -1.40 -0.43 -30.96
C THR A 755 -1.06 0.92 -30.36
N ARG A 756 -0.67 1.90 -31.20
CA ARG A 756 -0.47 3.30 -30.76
C ARG A 756 -1.71 3.88 -30.09
N LEU A 757 -2.91 3.64 -30.64
CA LEU A 757 -4.16 4.14 -30.06
C LEU A 757 -4.41 3.56 -28.67
N THR A 758 -4.10 2.28 -28.47
CA THR A 758 -4.30 1.62 -27.17
C THR A 758 -3.29 2.11 -26.14
N PHE A 759 -2.03 2.29 -26.51
CA PHE A 759 -1.04 2.92 -25.62
C PHE A 759 -1.38 4.36 -25.29
N GLY A 760 -1.87 5.15 -26.27
CA GLY A 760 -2.38 6.50 -26.02
C GLY A 760 -3.56 6.50 -25.06
N PHE A 761 -4.51 5.57 -25.22
CA PHE A 761 -5.61 5.37 -24.29
C PHE A 761 -5.12 5.01 -22.88
N MET A 762 -4.20 4.05 -22.75
CA MET A 762 -3.63 3.66 -21.45
C MET A 762 -2.88 4.82 -20.79
N LEU A 763 -2.11 5.57 -21.56
CA LEU A 763 -1.43 6.77 -21.06
C LEU A 763 -2.44 7.80 -20.55
N PHE A 764 -3.48 8.12 -21.32
CA PHE A 764 -4.52 9.05 -20.86
C PHE A 764 -5.34 8.50 -19.69
N LEU A 765 -5.47 7.17 -19.56
CA LEU A 765 -6.11 6.55 -18.40
C LEU A 765 -5.26 6.76 -17.15
N LEU A 766 -3.95 6.57 -17.22
CA LEU A 766 -3.04 6.91 -16.12
C LEU A 766 -3.07 8.41 -15.80
N VAL A 767 -3.06 9.27 -16.82
CA VAL A 767 -3.21 10.73 -16.65
C VAL A 767 -4.52 11.06 -15.92
N SER A 768 -5.61 10.36 -16.23
CA SER A 768 -6.91 10.55 -15.57
C SER A 768 -6.90 10.17 -14.09
N PHE A 769 -6.08 9.19 -13.69
CA PHE A 769 -5.91 8.77 -12.29
C PHE A 769 -4.91 9.63 -11.51
N PHE A 770 -3.79 10.01 -12.13
CA PHE A 770 -2.66 10.64 -11.45
C PHE A 770 -2.55 12.16 -11.64
N GLY A 771 -3.41 12.74 -12.47
CA GLY A 771 -3.37 14.17 -12.81
C GLY A 771 -3.57 15.11 -11.64
N THR A 772 -4.38 14.73 -10.65
CA THR A 772 -4.69 15.57 -9.48
C THR A 772 -4.31 14.95 -8.14
N GLY A 773 -4.05 13.64 -8.08
CA GLY A 773 -3.74 12.92 -6.85
C GLY A 773 -3.15 11.54 -7.11
N ASN A 774 -3.10 10.68 -6.08
CA ASN A 774 -2.72 9.28 -6.23
C ASN A 774 -3.93 8.40 -5.89
N LEU A 775 -4.55 7.78 -6.90
CA LEU A 775 -5.70 6.89 -6.70
C LEU A 775 -5.35 5.63 -5.90
N ALA A 776 -4.06 5.25 -5.84
CA ALA A 776 -3.60 4.06 -5.13
C ALA A 776 -3.73 4.17 -3.60
N THR A 777 -3.89 5.38 -3.06
CA THR A 777 -4.09 5.61 -1.62
C THR A 777 -5.56 5.94 -1.35
N VAL A 778 -6.44 4.94 -1.43
CA VAL A 778 -7.88 5.08 -1.10
C VAL A 778 -8.09 5.63 0.33
N SER A 779 -7.14 5.41 1.24
CA SER A 779 -7.12 5.97 2.60
C SER A 779 -6.78 7.47 2.67
N SER A 780 -6.30 8.09 1.59
CA SER A 780 -5.92 9.51 1.56
C SER A 780 -7.05 10.44 1.10
N PHE A 781 -8.30 9.95 1.02
CA PHE A 781 -9.41 10.78 0.57
C PHE A 781 -9.80 11.82 1.62
N ASP A 782 -9.70 13.09 1.23
CA ASP A 782 -10.05 14.21 2.08
C ASP A 782 -11.58 14.42 2.12
N PRO A 783 -12.24 14.29 3.29
CA PRO A 783 -13.67 14.57 3.41
C PRO A 783 -14.04 16.00 2.99
N ASN A 784 -13.09 16.94 2.97
CA ASN A 784 -13.33 18.30 2.47
C ASN A 784 -13.73 18.35 1.00
N TRP A 785 -13.49 17.32 0.19
CA TRP A 785 -13.94 17.27 -1.21
C TRP A 785 -15.46 17.42 -1.34
N VAL A 786 -16.23 16.99 -0.34
CA VAL A 786 -17.69 17.03 -0.39
C VAL A 786 -18.29 18.21 0.38
N ARG A 787 -17.46 19.16 0.83
CA ARG A 787 -17.86 20.29 1.69
C ARG A 787 -18.94 21.18 1.10
N CYS A 788 -19.10 21.20 -0.22
CA CYS A 788 -20.16 21.94 -0.92
C CYS A 788 -21.54 21.25 -0.83
N PHE A 789 -21.56 19.95 -0.56
CA PHE A 789 -22.77 19.11 -0.60
C PHE A 789 -23.25 18.70 0.80
N VAL A 790 -22.33 18.33 1.69
CA VAL A 790 -22.65 17.73 3.00
C VAL A 790 -21.86 18.44 4.11
N THR A 791 -22.50 18.64 5.28
CA THR A 791 -21.91 19.22 6.50
C THR A 791 -21.62 18.18 7.57
N THR A 792 -22.51 17.21 7.71
CA THR A 792 -22.41 16.13 8.70
C THR A 792 -21.70 14.92 8.08
N PHE A 793 -20.95 14.18 8.88
CA PHE A 793 -20.32 12.95 8.43
C PHE A 793 -21.39 11.95 7.93
N SER A 794 -21.40 11.69 6.62
CA SER A 794 -22.32 10.76 5.95
C SER A 794 -21.49 9.84 5.04
N PRO A 795 -20.97 8.72 5.57
CA PRO A 795 -19.91 7.96 4.92
C PRO A 795 -20.31 7.48 3.52
N PHE A 796 -21.54 6.98 3.34
CA PHE A 796 -22.01 6.50 2.05
C PHE A 796 -22.18 7.61 1.00
N THR A 797 -22.74 8.76 1.40
CA THR A 797 -22.96 9.88 0.47
C THR A 797 -21.63 10.54 0.10
N MET A 798 -20.75 10.71 1.09
CA MET A 798 -19.40 11.25 0.88
C MET A 798 -18.59 10.35 -0.05
N MET A 799 -18.59 9.04 0.20
CA MET A 799 -17.91 8.07 -0.65
C MET A 799 -18.47 8.08 -2.08
N ALA A 800 -19.80 8.12 -2.26
CA ALA A 800 -20.42 8.17 -3.59
C ALA A 800 -20.00 9.42 -4.39
N LEU A 801 -19.96 10.60 -3.75
CA LEU A 801 -19.52 11.84 -4.39
C LEU A 801 -18.02 11.82 -4.74
N ILE A 802 -17.18 11.29 -3.84
CA ILE A 802 -15.74 11.15 -4.07
C ILE A 802 -15.48 10.17 -5.23
N VAL A 803 -16.11 9.00 -5.23
CA VAL A 803 -16.02 8.04 -6.34
C VAL A 803 -16.52 8.68 -7.64
N PHE A 804 -17.62 9.41 -7.61
CA PHE A 804 -18.12 10.12 -8.79
C PHE A 804 -17.08 11.13 -9.33
N LYS A 805 -16.46 11.97 -8.49
CA LYS A 805 -15.38 12.89 -8.89
C LYS A 805 -14.26 12.15 -9.61
N LEU A 806 -13.79 11.04 -9.04
CA LEU A 806 -12.67 10.25 -9.59
C LEU A 806 -13.03 9.58 -10.93
N LEU A 807 -14.30 9.20 -11.12
CA LEU A 807 -14.76 8.57 -12.35
C LEU A 807 -15.05 9.58 -13.48
N VAL A 808 -15.17 10.89 -13.23
CA VAL A 808 -15.48 11.88 -14.28
C VAL A 808 -14.41 11.90 -15.39
N PRO A 809 -13.10 12.09 -15.11
CA PRO A 809 -12.06 12.06 -16.15
C PRO A 809 -12.04 10.73 -16.92
N VAL A 810 -12.23 9.61 -16.21
CA VAL A 810 -12.25 8.26 -16.79
C VAL A 810 -13.44 8.09 -17.73
N LEU A 811 -14.65 8.49 -17.32
CA LEU A 811 -15.86 8.41 -18.14
C LEU A 811 -15.71 9.21 -19.43
N LEU A 812 -15.14 10.42 -19.35
CA LEU A 812 -14.87 11.26 -20.51
C LEU A 812 -13.87 10.60 -21.48
N LEU A 813 -12.81 10.00 -20.96
CA LEU A 813 -11.85 9.23 -21.76
C LEU A 813 -12.50 8.01 -22.41
N ILE A 814 -13.37 7.29 -21.69
CA ILE A 814 -14.12 6.13 -22.24
C ILE A 814 -15.06 6.56 -23.37
N CYS A 815 -15.72 7.72 -23.25
CA CYS A 815 -16.53 8.25 -24.33
C CYS A 815 -15.69 8.57 -25.58
N VAL A 816 -14.48 9.09 -25.39
CA VAL A 816 -13.51 9.31 -26.48
C VAL A 816 -13.03 7.99 -27.07
N LEU A 817 -12.78 6.95 -26.26
CA LEU A 817 -12.48 5.60 -26.76
C LEU A 817 -13.62 5.07 -27.64
N LYS A 818 -14.88 5.26 -27.23
CA LYS A 818 -16.06 4.88 -28.03
C LYS A 818 -16.09 5.64 -29.36
N ALA A 819 -15.84 6.95 -29.37
CA ALA A 819 -15.73 7.73 -30.59
C ALA A 819 -14.57 7.26 -31.49
N MET A 820 -13.41 6.95 -30.91
CA MET A 820 -12.24 6.45 -31.63
C MET A 820 -12.52 5.10 -32.30
N VAL A 821 -13.27 4.21 -31.64
CA VAL A 821 -13.71 2.93 -32.21
C VAL A 821 -14.58 3.15 -33.45
N ILE A 822 -15.51 4.12 -33.40
CA ILE A 822 -16.37 4.48 -34.54
C ILE A 822 -15.54 5.06 -35.69
N ILE A 823 -14.67 6.04 -35.40
CA ILE A 823 -13.85 6.75 -36.40
C ILE A 823 -12.81 5.82 -37.04
N SER A 824 -12.21 4.93 -36.24
CA SER A 824 -11.16 4.03 -36.69
C SER A 824 -11.68 2.75 -37.34
N SER A 825 -12.96 2.44 -37.17
CA SER A 825 -13.60 1.20 -37.64
C SER A 825 -12.85 -0.05 -37.20
N VAL A 826 -12.43 -0.10 -35.93
CA VAL A 826 -11.73 -1.26 -35.33
C VAL A 826 -12.72 -2.01 -34.43
N PRO A 827 -12.75 -3.36 -34.41
CA PRO A 827 -13.61 -4.10 -33.51
C PRO A 827 -13.32 -3.76 -32.04
N LYS A 828 -14.35 -3.39 -31.26
CA LYS A 828 -14.19 -3.03 -29.83
C LYS A 828 -13.51 -4.12 -29.00
N THR A 829 -13.80 -5.40 -29.32
CA THR A 829 -13.22 -6.57 -28.66
C THR A 829 -11.70 -6.58 -28.74
N LYS A 830 -11.16 -6.27 -29.93
CA LYS A 830 -9.71 -6.24 -30.18
C LYS A 830 -9.00 -5.13 -29.41
N MET A 831 -9.62 -3.96 -29.26
CA MET A 831 -9.09 -2.87 -28.44
C MET A 831 -9.05 -3.27 -26.96
N PHE A 832 -10.13 -3.86 -26.43
CA PHE A 832 -10.15 -4.32 -25.04
C PHE A 832 -9.15 -5.44 -24.76
N THR A 833 -8.94 -6.37 -25.70
CA THR A 833 -7.92 -7.40 -25.53
C THR A 833 -6.51 -6.82 -25.53
N LEU A 834 -6.23 -5.80 -26.34
CA LEU A 834 -4.92 -5.13 -26.30
C LEU A 834 -4.74 -4.31 -25.01
N THR A 835 -5.79 -3.65 -24.51
CA THR A 835 -5.80 -3.00 -23.20
C THR A 835 -5.49 -4.02 -22.10
N LEU A 836 -6.15 -5.18 -22.13
CA LEU A 836 -5.89 -6.28 -21.20
C LEU A 836 -4.43 -6.71 -21.24
N MET A 837 -3.85 -6.91 -22.42
CA MET A 837 -2.43 -7.28 -22.55
C MET A 837 -1.49 -6.25 -21.93
N VAL A 838 -1.78 -4.95 -22.05
CA VAL A 838 -0.98 -3.89 -21.40
C VAL A 838 -1.12 -3.97 -19.88
N CYS A 839 -2.34 -4.12 -19.38
CA CYS A 839 -2.60 -4.30 -17.95
C CYS A 839 -1.88 -5.54 -17.40
N ASP A 840 -2.00 -6.69 -18.06
CA ASP A 840 -1.40 -7.96 -17.63
C ASP A 840 0.13 -7.89 -17.58
N TRP A 841 0.76 -7.17 -18.51
CA TRP A 841 2.20 -6.91 -18.46
C TRP A 841 2.59 -6.04 -17.26
N MET A 842 1.80 -5.00 -16.97
CA MET A 842 2.00 -4.16 -15.78
C MET A 842 1.73 -4.95 -14.48
N CYS A 843 0.69 -5.79 -14.45
CA CYS A 843 0.37 -6.68 -13.33
C CYS A 843 1.53 -7.62 -13.02
N MET A 844 2.18 -8.19 -14.04
CA MET A 844 3.34 -9.06 -13.83
C MET A 844 4.49 -8.33 -13.11
N ASN A 845 4.73 -7.06 -13.44
CA ASN A 845 5.70 -6.24 -12.72
C ASN A 845 5.24 -5.99 -11.27
N PHE A 846 3.98 -5.57 -11.07
CA PHE A 846 3.46 -5.29 -9.74
C PHE A 846 3.37 -6.52 -8.84
N PHE A 847 3.19 -7.70 -9.41
CA PHE A 847 3.24 -8.98 -8.70
C PHE A 847 4.58 -9.16 -7.95
N PHE A 848 5.70 -8.80 -8.57
CA PHE A 848 7.02 -8.84 -7.92
C PHE A 848 7.26 -7.67 -6.94
N LEU A 849 6.50 -6.59 -7.08
CA LEU A 849 6.61 -5.39 -6.24
C LEU A 849 5.69 -5.42 -5.00
N VAL A 850 4.87 -6.46 -4.82
CA VAL A 850 4.04 -6.63 -3.61
C VAL A 850 4.92 -6.75 -2.38
N LYS A 851 4.69 -5.88 -1.40
CA LYS A 851 5.40 -5.84 -0.12
C LYS A 851 4.53 -6.42 1.00
N ASN A 852 5.17 -7.11 1.95
CA ASN A 852 4.57 -7.56 3.22
C ASN A 852 5.32 -7.07 4.46
N LYS A 853 6.30 -6.17 4.27
CA LYS A 853 7.08 -5.48 5.29
C LYS A 853 7.18 -4.01 4.86
N GLY A 854 7.28 -3.09 5.81
CA GLY A 854 7.21 -1.64 5.55
C GLY A 854 5.96 -1.02 6.17
N SER A 855 5.66 0.23 5.82
CA SER A 855 4.50 0.92 6.42
C SER A 855 3.19 0.33 5.92
N TRP A 856 2.11 0.48 6.68
CA TRP A 856 0.78 0.08 6.21
C TRP A 856 0.40 0.78 4.90
N MET A 857 0.83 2.03 4.71
CA MET A 857 0.65 2.76 3.46
C MET A 857 1.44 2.13 2.30
N GLU A 858 2.71 1.75 2.51
CA GLU A 858 3.51 1.08 1.47
C GLU A 858 2.95 -0.30 1.10
N ILE A 859 2.59 -1.10 2.10
CA ILE A 859 1.99 -2.42 1.90
C ILE A 859 0.66 -2.26 1.15
N GLY A 860 -0.24 -1.41 1.66
CA GLY A 860 -1.55 -1.14 1.06
C GLY A 860 -1.45 -0.57 -0.36
N SER A 861 -0.48 0.30 -0.62
CA SER A 861 -0.21 0.85 -1.96
C SER A 861 0.28 -0.24 -2.91
N SER A 862 1.22 -1.10 -2.49
CA SER A 862 1.72 -2.20 -3.33
C SER A 862 0.62 -3.20 -3.72
N ILE A 863 -0.30 -3.52 -2.78
CA ILE A 863 -1.49 -4.33 -3.05
C ILE A 863 -2.40 -3.59 -4.02
N SER A 864 -2.71 -2.32 -3.73
CA SER A 864 -3.63 -1.52 -4.53
C SER A 864 -3.14 -1.36 -5.98
N HIS A 865 -1.83 -1.19 -6.20
CA HIS A 865 -1.24 -1.16 -7.54
C HIS A 865 -1.58 -2.43 -8.32
N PHE A 866 -1.35 -3.59 -7.72
CA PHE A 866 -1.66 -4.87 -8.35
C PHE A 866 -3.17 -5.04 -8.60
N VAL A 867 -4.01 -4.78 -7.59
CA VAL A 867 -5.49 -4.92 -7.71
C VAL A 867 -6.09 -3.95 -8.72
N ILE A 868 -5.64 -2.70 -8.75
CA ILE A 868 -6.14 -1.68 -9.70
C ILE A 868 -5.90 -2.17 -11.13
N LEU A 869 -4.70 -2.66 -11.45
CA LEU A 869 -4.40 -3.12 -12.82
C LEU A 869 -5.18 -4.38 -13.19
N GLU A 870 -5.29 -5.36 -12.29
CA GLU A 870 -6.10 -6.58 -12.49
C GLU A 870 -7.59 -6.25 -12.75
N CYS A 871 -8.13 -5.23 -12.07
CA CYS A 871 -9.53 -4.81 -12.24
C CYS A 871 -9.75 -3.80 -13.37
N THR A 872 -8.71 -3.11 -13.85
CA THR A 872 -8.83 -1.96 -14.78
C THR A 872 -9.57 -2.33 -16.04
N THR A 873 -9.26 -3.48 -16.67
CA THR A 873 -9.94 -3.87 -17.92
C THR A 873 -11.42 -4.16 -17.70
N ILE A 874 -11.80 -4.79 -16.59
CA ILE A 874 -13.20 -5.04 -16.25
C ILE A 874 -13.95 -3.72 -16.04
N VAL A 875 -13.35 -2.80 -15.28
CA VAL A 875 -13.91 -1.46 -15.05
C VAL A 875 -14.08 -0.70 -16.37
N VAL A 876 -13.07 -0.71 -17.24
CA VAL A 876 -13.12 -0.08 -18.58
C VAL A 876 -14.27 -0.66 -19.43
N ILE A 877 -14.46 -1.99 -19.43
CA ILE A 877 -15.55 -2.65 -20.17
C ILE A 877 -16.92 -2.25 -19.60
N MET A 878 -17.08 -2.30 -18.26
CA MET A 878 -18.33 -1.91 -17.60
C MET A 878 -18.66 -0.44 -17.86
N MET A 879 -17.67 0.45 -17.74
CA MET A 879 -17.82 1.88 -18.01
C MET A 879 -18.12 2.14 -19.49
N TYR A 880 -17.56 1.36 -20.42
CA TYR A 880 -17.85 1.50 -21.85
C TYR A 880 -19.32 1.19 -22.16
N GLU A 881 -19.89 0.16 -21.54
CA GLU A 881 -21.33 -0.13 -21.69
C GLU A 881 -22.19 0.90 -20.95
N LEU A 882 -21.78 1.37 -19.77
CA LEU A 882 -22.47 2.47 -19.06
C LEU A 882 -22.44 3.78 -19.87
N ALA A 883 -21.35 4.05 -20.59
CA ALA A 883 -21.22 5.24 -21.41
C ALA A 883 -22.27 5.31 -22.53
N ARG A 884 -22.90 4.19 -22.90
CA ARG A 884 -24.01 4.16 -23.87
C ARG A 884 -25.20 4.97 -23.39
N PHE A 885 -25.52 4.96 -22.10
CA PHE A 885 -26.64 5.73 -21.57
C PHE A 885 -26.43 7.23 -21.78
N VAL A 886 -25.20 7.72 -21.59
CA VAL A 886 -24.90 9.16 -21.74
C VAL A 886 -24.59 9.58 -23.18
N THR A 887 -24.18 8.65 -24.05
CA THR A 887 -23.80 8.94 -25.44
C THR A 887 -24.88 8.64 -26.48
N ASP A 888 -25.67 7.57 -26.31
CA ASP A 888 -26.62 7.09 -27.33
C ASP A 888 -28.04 7.64 -27.13
N VAL A 889 -28.38 8.07 -25.92
CA VAL A 889 -29.73 8.54 -25.58
C VAL A 889 -29.87 10.04 -25.84
N THR A 890 -30.96 10.41 -26.50
CA THR A 890 -31.34 11.81 -26.76
C THR A 890 -32.82 12.04 -26.43
N LEU A 891 -33.13 13.20 -25.84
CA LEU A 891 -34.50 13.66 -25.59
C LEU A 891 -35.02 14.55 -26.74
N THR A 892 -34.18 14.85 -27.74
CA THR A 892 -34.59 15.65 -28.90
C THR A 892 -35.23 14.78 -29.98
N THR A 893 -36.43 15.16 -30.43
CA THR A 893 -37.26 14.44 -31.42
C THR A 893 -36.77 14.62 -32.86
N SER A 894 -35.48 14.36 -33.11
CA SER A 894 -34.97 14.14 -34.46
C SER A 894 -34.52 12.68 -34.56
N THR A 895 -35.48 11.78 -34.71
CA THR A 895 -35.21 10.43 -35.24
C THR A 895 -34.42 10.57 -36.54
N PRO A 896 -33.26 9.92 -36.69
CA PRO A 896 -32.72 9.70 -38.03
C PRO A 896 -33.75 8.81 -38.73
N ARG A 897 -34.34 9.28 -39.83
CA ARG A 897 -34.92 8.37 -40.82
C ARG A 897 -33.82 7.36 -41.14
N THR A 898 -34.04 6.10 -40.77
CA THR A 898 -33.33 4.94 -41.28
C THR A 898 -33.45 4.97 -42.80
N ARG A 899 -32.56 5.69 -43.48
CA ARG A 899 -32.28 5.40 -44.88
C ARG A 899 -31.56 4.05 -44.88
N PRO A 900 -32.03 3.06 -45.65
CA PRO A 900 -31.36 1.77 -45.72
C PRO A 900 -29.91 1.99 -46.14
N ALA A 901 -29.01 1.18 -45.56
CA ALA A 901 -27.58 1.21 -45.83
C ALA A 901 -27.31 1.21 -47.34
N GLN A 902 -27.10 2.38 -47.93
CA GLN A 902 -26.32 2.47 -49.15
C GLN A 902 -24.89 2.21 -48.72
N ALA A 903 -24.43 1.01 -49.05
CA ALA A 903 -23.05 0.62 -48.95
C ALA A 903 -22.17 1.73 -49.54
N TYR A 904 -21.49 2.49 -48.67
CA TYR A 904 -20.30 3.19 -49.08
C TYR A 904 -19.24 2.13 -49.35
N VAL A 905 -19.31 1.54 -50.54
CA VAL A 905 -18.21 0.80 -51.14
C VAL A 905 -17.10 1.82 -51.33
N ILE A 906 -16.14 1.84 -50.41
CA ILE A 906 -14.87 2.49 -50.64
C ILE A 906 -14.22 1.73 -51.79
N SER A 907 -14.23 2.33 -52.98
CA SER A 907 -13.63 1.71 -54.16
C SER A 907 -12.14 1.47 -53.90
N SER A 908 -11.73 0.22 -54.08
CA SER A 908 -10.35 -0.24 -54.03
C SER A 908 -9.59 0.19 -55.29
N GLN A 909 -9.44 1.50 -55.52
CA GLN A 909 -8.61 2.02 -56.61
C GLN A 909 -7.68 3.11 -56.08
N CYS A 910 -6.56 2.68 -55.49
CA CYS A 910 -5.28 3.38 -55.52
C CYS A 910 -4.22 2.55 -54.78
N LEU A 911 -3.82 1.42 -55.40
CA LEU A 911 -2.53 0.80 -55.13
C LEU A 911 -1.66 1.04 -56.38
N PRO A 912 -0.65 1.91 -56.35
CA PRO A 912 0.43 1.82 -57.31
C PRO A 912 1.37 0.70 -56.84
N TYR A 913 1.88 -0.09 -57.79
CA TYR A 913 2.77 -1.26 -57.66
C TYR A 913 2.11 -2.63 -57.54
N THR A 914 1.83 -3.22 -58.70
CA THR A 914 2.00 -4.67 -58.92
C THR A 914 2.55 -4.91 -60.33
N ASN A 915 3.48 -5.86 -60.39
CA ASN A 915 4.36 -6.27 -61.48
C ASN A 915 3.74 -6.33 -62.89
N LYS A 916 4.53 -5.87 -63.87
CA LYS A 916 4.46 -6.36 -65.25
C LYS A 916 4.99 -7.80 -65.28
N GLU A 917 4.12 -8.77 -65.53
CA GLU A 917 4.53 -10.02 -66.18
C GLU A 917 3.91 -10.07 -67.59
N ARG A 918 4.77 -10.40 -68.54
CA ARG A 918 4.53 -10.51 -69.98
C ARG A 918 3.59 -11.67 -70.28
N VAL A 919 2.76 -11.46 -71.30
CA VAL A 919 2.12 -12.50 -72.10
C VAL A 919 3.11 -12.90 -73.21
N GLU A 920 3.05 -14.19 -73.56
CA GLU A 920 3.88 -15.00 -74.49
C GLU A 920 5.11 -15.69 -73.87
#